data_AF-A0A8H4N919-F1
#
_entry.id   AF-A0A8H4N919-F1
#
_cell.length_a   1.000
_cell.length_b   1.000
_cell.length_c   1.000
_cell.angle_alpha   90.00
_cell.angle_beta   90.00
_cell.angle_gamma   90.00
#
_symmetry.space_group_name_H-M   'P 1'
#
loop_
_entity.id
_entity.type
_entity.pdbx_description
1 polymer ?
#
loop_
_entity_poly.entity_id
_entity_poly.type
_entity_poly.pdbx_seq_one_letter_code
_entity_poly.pdbx_strand_id
1 'polypeptide(L)'
;MLALLGSRQDMQLLYHASSAWTSSGLRASTTGNAERSQPREKAFRPDTLVTSHASTGSQSTQRLNILPEEEAYLADEYFKSINEAIPLFSEAAASNSRDTLSTCNAEFVEALLLITAKLLGFKFASTNFDLDGRIDLILSNTTLQEDTAGDFPSLDLFRKFCLLVFYEFHQFPGQQAWVRIGKIVRLAYWMGLDRLDIIQSVSPEWSNVSDADLQSWKLVWWCVYRLDSYANLSSGTPYQVDERLVNTSLSHQSQFSQGLIAPCRLPHDPRNLPDLLLFVKTGSESSLLFNIHLIAVTVLRQFGRAMSMRYLVPHEILTATLLDAERTLSAIRLALPRNFLNPGRNAFMNESNTNHHARLVPVLLLHMAQLLAALASCYYLPEGDDWTLSWQRVLETCQNIAGVAEKWDSNYTLTVDPALSLISLTALVFLDIHKKYTESTNTHLISEIENCELLLLLQLEQFSAHWKLPSLLIRTNSNMSENKIIFFDIPSRSPQVCWSMNTWRTRMLLNYKGLDYKTEWLEYPEIKERLSGHVSPNEQGAPFTCPAIQLPDGSYIMDSYKIADVIEEKYPEPSVHLNNPMQDRLRASMIKFMIEMVPIYVPGVAKSIIGEKSIDFFLKTRLQDVGMPLYEYGEKHSPGAFDRAEPFAREITALLKENTSGPFLLGDVVSYADFIWAGILLFFQCLGEEEYKEVLRITGDGDVHIKFLDGLRPWTGKNT
;
A
#
# COMPACT_ATOMS: atom_id res chain seq x y z
N MET A 1 20.94 -26.77 29.98
CA MET A 1 22.26 -26.45 29.40
C MET A 1 22.19 -26.37 27.87
N LEU A 2 21.59 -27.38 27.23
CA LEU A 2 21.31 -27.43 25.78
C LEU A 2 20.38 -26.31 25.24
N ALA A 3 19.59 -25.65 26.12
CA ALA A 3 18.68 -24.58 25.74
C ALA A 3 19.37 -23.30 25.18
N LEU A 4 20.68 -23.15 25.35
CA LEU A 4 21.46 -22.01 24.81
C LEU A 4 22.03 -22.27 23.41
N LEU A 5 21.95 -23.50 22.90
CA LEU A 5 22.38 -23.86 21.54
C LEU A 5 21.28 -23.60 20.48
N GLY A 6 20.11 -23.13 20.91
CA GLY A 6 19.24 -22.21 20.16
C GLY A 6 18.57 -22.67 18.87
N SER A 7 18.88 -23.84 18.31
CA SER A 7 18.19 -24.33 17.12
C SER A 7 17.89 -25.84 17.14
N ARG A 8 16.76 -26.21 16.51
CA ARG A 8 16.33 -27.61 16.34
C ARG A 8 17.42 -28.48 15.68
N GLN A 9 18.15 -27.92 14.72
CA GLN A 9 19.16 -28.63 13.95
C GLN A 9 20.49 -28.80 14.73
N ASP A 10 20.91 -27.81 15.53
CA ASP A 10 22.12 -27.92 16.37
C ASP A 10 21.91 -28.95 17.50
N MET A 11 20.67 -29.07 18.00
CA MET A 11 20.26 -30.09 18.97
C MET A 11 20.23 -31.52 18.39
N GLN A 12 19.84 -31.69 17.13
CA GLN A 12 19.83 -33.00 16.46
C GLN A 12 21.25 -33.57 16.26
N LEU A 13 22.22 -32.73 15.89
CA LEU A 13 23.62 -33.14 15.74
C LEU A 13 24.25 -33.57 17.07
N LEU A 14 23.87 -32.93 18.18
CA LEU A 14 24.26 -33.35 19.55
C LEU A 14 23.69 -34.71 19.94
N TYR A 15 22.44 -34.96 19.58
CA TYR A 15 21.78 -36.23 19.83
C TYR A 15 22.48 -37.37 19.08
N HIS A 16 22.83 -37.15 17.81
CA HIS A 16 23.58 -38.11 16.99
C HIS A 16 25.04 -38.30 17.43
N ALA A 17 25.69 -37.26 17.97
CA ALA A 17 27.03 -37.39 18.55
C ALA A 17 27.03 -38.18 19.87
N SER A 18 25.97 -38.06 20.68
CA SER A 18 25.80 -38.86 21.90
C SER A 18 25.46 -40.33 21.63
N SER A 19 24.75 -40.63 20.53
CA SER A 19 24.39 -42.01 20.17
C SER A 19 25.56 -42.83 19.62
N ALA A 20 26.67 -42.17 19.25
CA ALA A 20 27.90 -42.84 18.79
C ALA A 20 28.75 -43.43 19.94
N TRP A 21 28.40 -43.19 21.21
CA TRP A 21 29.11 -43.71 22.39
C TRP A 21 28.38 -44.86 23.10
N THR A 22 27.20 -45.26 22.62
CA THR A 22 26.39 -46.33 23.20
C THR A 22 25.74 -47.20 22.12
N SER A 23 26.52 -48.06 21.45
CA SER A 23 26.10 -49.40 21.00
C SER A 23 27.14 -50.09 20.12
N SER A 24 28.10 -50.73 20.79
CA SER A 24 28.64 -52.01 20.32
C SER A 24 27.64 -53.11 20.74
N GLY A 25 26.95 -53.74 19.78
CA GLY A 25 26.18 -54.95 20.07
C GLY A 25 24.97 -55.23 19.18
N LEU A 26 25.07 -56.36 18.47
CA LEU A 26 24.00 -57.23 17.94
C LEU A 26 23.26 -56.88 16.62
N ARG A 27 23.63 -57.70 15.63
CA ARG A 27 22.88 -58.25 14.48
C ARG A 27 21.35 -58.29 14.63
N ALA A 28 20.62 -57.99 13.56
CA ALA A 28 20.10 -59.00 12.61
C ALA A 28 19.35 -58.36 11.43
N SER A 29 19.49 -59.03 10.29
CA SER A 29 18.89 -58.79 8.97
C SER A 29 17.37 -58.89 8.91
N THR A 30 16.74 -58.13 8.02
CA THR A 30 15.82 -58.67 7.00
C THR A 30 15.61 -57.69 5.84
N THR A 31 15.53 -58.29 4.66
CA THR A 31 15.42 -57.77 3.29
C THR A 31 14.02 -57.25 2.91
N GLY A 32 13.94 -56.34 1.94
CA GLY A 32 12.69 -56.06 1.20
C GLY A 32 12.79 -54.94 0.16
N ASN A 33 12.85 -55.32 -1.12
CA ASN A 33 12.82 -54.54 -2.37
C ASN A 33 11.78 -53.38 -2.39
N ALA A 34 12.10 -52.16 -2.82
CA ALA A 34 12.30 -51.68 -4.20
C ALA A 34 11.05 -51.76 -5.10
N GLU A 35 10.50 -50.60 -5.49
CA GLU A 35 10.21 -50.27 -6.91
C GLU A 35 9.84 -48.80 -7.14
N ARG A 36 10.34 -48.28 -8.27
CA ARG A 36 10.17 -46.94 -8.84
C ARG A 36 8.87 -46.84 -9.63
N SER A 37 8.27 -45.65 -9.71
CA SER A 37 7.70 -45.15 -10.97
C SER A 37 7.46 -43.64 -10.95
N GLN A 38 8.03 -42.97 -11.95
CA GLN A 38 7.89 -41.57 -12.34
C GLN A 38 6.53 -41.27 -13.03
N PRO A 39 6.19 -39.98 -13.24
CA PRO A 39 4.82 -39.50 -13.46
C PRO A 39 4.42 -39.44 -14.94
N ARG A 40 3.12 -39.36 -15.22
CA ARG A 40 2.56 -39.07 -16.54
C ARG A 40 1.67 -37.84 -16.51
N GLU A 41 2.04 -36.88 -17.35
CA GLU A 41 1.24 -35.78 -17.88
C GLU A 41 -0.08 -36.27 -18.49
N LYS A 42 -1.14 -35.47 -18.40
CA LYS A 42 -2.25 -35.51 -19.35
C LYS A 42 -2.70 -34.12 -19.77
N ALA A 43 -2.59 -33.93 -21.08
CA ALA A 43 -3.03 -32.79 -21.86
C ALA A 43 -4.56 -32.76 -22.04
N PHE A 44 -5.03 -31.54 -22.28
CA PHE A 44 -6.33 -31.15 -22.84
C PHE A 44 -6.65 -31.87 -24.16
N ARG A 45 -7.94 -32.18 -24.39
CA ARG A 45 -8.69 -31.81 -25.61
C ARG A 45 -10.22 -32.04 -25.45
N PRO A 46 -11.05 -31.37 -26.29
CA PRO A 46 -12.43 -30.97 -25.99
C PRO A 46 -13.50 -31.85 -26.68
N ASP A 47 -14.75 -31.41 -26.56
CA ASP A 47 -16.00 -31.81 -27.26
C ASP A 47 -16.94 -32.73 -26.50
N THR A 48 -18.05 -32.17 -26.00
CA THR A 48 -19.37 -32.45 -26.59
C THR A 48 -20.38 -31.38 -26.16
N LEU A 49 -20.88 -30.61 -27.13
CA LEU A 49 -22.13 -29.86 -27.04
C LEU A 49 -23.29 -30.85 -26.86
N VAL A 50 -24.06 -30.70 -25.78
CA VAL A 50 -25.46 -31.13 -25.74
C VAL A 50 -26.29 -29.95 -25.26
N THR A 51 -27.04 -29.41 -26.21
CA THR A 51 -28.13 -28.46 -26.04
C THR A 51 -29.19 -29.01 -25.08
N SER A 52 -29.43 -28.32 -23.98
CA SER A 52 -30.73 -28.37 -23.28
C SER A 52 -31.27 -26.95 -23.20
N HIS A 53 -32.17 -26.62 -24.13
CA HIS A 53 -33.10 -25.52 -23.99
C HIS A 53 -33.97 -25.78 -22.75
N ALA A 54 -33.63 -25.11 -21.64
CA ALA A 54 -34.57 -24.87 -20.57
C ALA A 54 -35.08 -23.45 -20.74
N SER A 55 -36.34 -23.34 -21.15
CA SER A 55 -37.16 -22.15 -21.11
C SER A 55 -37.12 -21.55 -19.69
N THR A 56 -36.28 -20.54 -19.48
CA THR A 56 -36.34 -19.69 -18.30
C THR A 56 -37.58 -18.82 -18.40
N GLY A 57 -38.61 -19.23 -17.67
CA GLY A 57 -39.80 -18.42 -17.46
C GLY A 57 -39.44 -17.06 -16.89
N SER A 58 -40.19 -16.05 -17.31
CA SER A 58 -40.18 -14.70 -16.76
C SER A 58 -40.32 -14.77 -15.23
N GLN A 59 -39.21 -14.59 -14.51
CA GLN A 59 -39.30 -14.23 -13.10
C GLN A 59 -39.80 -12.79 -13.05
N SER A 60 -41.07 -12.64 -12.65
CA SER A 60 -41.66 -11.36 -12.30
C SER A 60 -40.75 -10.65 -11.29
N THR A 61 -40.27 -9.46 -11.65
CA THR A 61 -39.66 -8.49 -10.74
C THR A 61 -40.61 -8.24 -9.57
N GLN A 62 -40.34 -8.88 -8.42
CA GLN A 62 -41.04 -8.55 -7.18
C GLN A 62 -40.70 -7.09 -6.86
N ARG A 63 -41.69 -6.19 -7.04
CA ARG A 63 -41.60 -4.79 -6.58
C ARG A 63 -41.18 -4.80 -5.11
N LEU A 64 -40.17 -3.99 -4.83
CA LEU A 64 -39.65 -3.75 -3.48
C LEU A 64 -40.77 -3.35 -2.51
N ASN A 65 -40.73 -3.92 -1.31
CA ASN A 65 -41.48 -3.41 -0.16
C ASN A 65 -40.70 -2.27 0.52
N ILE A 66 -40.36 -1.22 -0.22
CA ILE A 66 -39.88 0.04 0.38
C ILE A 66 -41.13 0.85 0.75
N LEU A 67 -41.19 1.36 1.98
CA LEU A 67 -42.31 2.18 2.41
C LEU A 67 -42.25 3.54 1.70
N PRO A 68 -43.38 4.17 1.34
CA PRO A 68 -43.39 5.49 0.69
C PRO A 68 -42.67 6.59 1.50
N GLU A 69 -42.66 6.47 2.83
CA GLU A 69 -41.93 7.37 3.72
C GLU A 69 -40.40 7.19 3.62
N GLU A 70 -39.94 5.94 3.51
CA GLU A 70 -38.52 5.61 3.32
C GLU A 70 -38.05 6.05 1.93
N GLU A 71 -38.87 5.83 0.91
CA GLU A 71 -38.61 6.29 -0.46
C GLU A 71 -38.45 7.82 -0.52
N ALA A 72 -39.38 8.57 0.10
CA ALA A 72 -39.32 10.03 0.12
C ALA A 72 -38.06 10.53 0.85
N TYR A 73 -37.72 9.93 2.00
CA TYR A 73 -36.53 10.29 2.76
C TYR A 73 -35.23 10.04 1.98
N LEU A 74 -35.09 8.85 1.39
CA LEU A 74 -33.91 8.48 0.61
C LEU A 74 -33.77 9.32 -0.67
N ALA A 75 -34.89 9.66 -1.32
CA ALA A 75 -34.90 10.57 -2.46
C ALA A 75 -34.36 11.96 -2.08
N ASP A 76 -34.87 12.55 -1.00
CA ASP A 76 -34.43 13.87 -0.52
C ASP A 76 -32.94 13.86 -0.15
N GLU A 77 -32.48 12.82 0.53
CA GLU A 77 -31.06 12.68 0.87
C GLU A 77 -30.17 12.42 -0.34
N TYR A 78 -30.64 11.75 -1.40
CA TYR A 78 -29.87 11.63 -2.64
C TYR A 78 -29.59 13.01 -3.26
N PHE A 79 -30.63 13.83 -3.41
CA PHE A 79 -30.50 15.15 -4.05
C PHE A 79 -29.65 16.11 -3.22
N LYS A 80 -29.75 16.02 -1.90
CA LYS A 80 -28.98 16.84 -0.95
C LYS A 80 -27.53 16.39 -0.83
N SER A 81 -27.28 15.09 -0.79
CA SER A 81 -26.01 14.54 -0.34
C SER A 81 -25.20 13.85 -1.43
N ILE A 82 -25.78 13.38 -2.54
CA ILE A 82 -25.08 12.55 -3.56
C ILE A 82 -25.10 13.18 -4.96
N ASN A 83 -26.19 13.87 -5.35
CA ASN A 83 -26.31 14.44 -6.70
C ASN A 83 -25.19 15.45 -7.02
N GLU A 84 -24.62 16.15 -6.03
CA GLU A 84 -23.47 17.03 -6.28
C GLU A 84 -22.18 16.27 -6.62
N ALA A 85 -21.98 15.09 -5.99
CA ALA A 85 -20.83 14.23 -6.29
C ALA A 85 -20.93 13.67 -7.72
N ILE A 86 -22.12 13.28 -8.15
CA ILE A 86 -22.44 12.82 -9.51
C ILE A 86 -23.68 13.55 -10.07
N PRO A 87 -23.52 14.69 -10.76
CA PRO A 87 -24.63 15.55 -11.18
C PRO A 87 -25.43 14.99 -12.34
N LEU A 88 -26.30 14.01 -12.05
CA LEU A 88 -27.23 13.40 -13.01
C LEU A 88 -28.50 14.24 -13.22
N PHE A 89 -28.79 15.13 -12.28
CA PHE A 89 -29.94 16.03 -12.30
C PHE A 89 -29.55 17.48 -12.06
N SER A 90 -30.34 18.39 -12.64
CA SER A 90 -30.23 19.84 -12.39
C SER A 90 -30.70 20.23 -10.99
N GLU A 91 -30.25 21.38 -10.48
CA GLU A 91 -30.73 21.94 -9.20
C GLU A 91 -32.25 22.22 -9.18
N ALA A 92 -32.82 22.60 -10.33
CA ALA A 92 -34.26 22.79 -10.45
C ALA A 92 -35.03 21.48 -10.22
N ALA A 93 -34.48 20.35 -10.70
CA ALA A 93 -35.03 19.02 -10.45
C ALA A 93 -34.84 18.58 -8.98
N ALA A 94 -33.72 18.98 -8.37
CA ALA A 94 -33.45 18.71 -6.95
C ALA A 94 -34.44 19.40 -5.99
N SER A 95 -35.00 20.55 -6.39
CA SER A 95 -35.99 21.29 -5.59
C SER A 95 -37.34 20.57 -5.46
N ASN A 96 -37.67 19.68 -6.41
CA ASN A 96 -38.89 18.87 -6.42
C ASN A 96 -38.52 17.39 -6.62
N SER A 97 -37.76 16.84 -5.67
CA SER A 97 -37.24 15.46 -5.67
C SER A 97 -38.31 14.42 -6.00
N ARG A 98 -39.46 14.49 -5.32
CA ARG A 98 -40.56 13.52 -5.45
C ARG A 98 -41.20 13.52 -6.83
N ASP A 99 -41.52 14.71 -7.34
CA ASP A 99 -42.14 14.84 -8.67
C ASP A 99 -41.16 14.40 -9.76
N THR A 100 -39.88 14.75 -9.62
CA THR A 100 -38.82 14.35 -10.55
C THR A 100 -38.71 12.83 -10.63
N LEU A 101 -38.59 12.14 -9.48
CA LEU A 101 -38.45 10.68 -9.49
C LEU A 101 -39.72 9.96 -9.93
N SER A 102 -40.91 10.53 -9.70
CA SER A 102 -42.17 9.93 -10.16
C SER A 102 -42.27 9.81 -11.69
N THR A 103 -41.54 10.66 -12.42
CA THR A 103 -41.47 10.62 -13.89
C THR A 103 -40.37 9.70 -14.43
N CYS A 104 -39.49 9.22 -13.56
CA CYS A 104 -38.35 8.40 -13.94
C CYS A 104 -38.71 6.91 -14.05
N ASN A 105 -37.91 6.15 -14.80
CA ASN A 105 -38.02 4.69 -14.87
C ASN A 105 -37.84 4.04 -13.47
N ALA A 106 -38.76 3.12 -13.12
CA ALA A 106 -38.77 2.43 -11.83
C ALA A 106 -37.46 1.69 -11.50
N GLU A 107 -36.78 1.08 -12.48
CA GLU A 107 -35.51 0.39 -12.24
C GLU A 107 -34.36 1.34 -11.90
N PHE A 108 -34.39 2.55 -12.46
CA PHE A 108 -33.40 3.58 -12.15
C PHE A 108 -33.66 4.14 -10.76
N VAL A 109 -34.92 4.43 -10.42
CA VAL A 109 -35.30 4.89 -9.08
C VAL A 109 -34.91 3.85 -8.03
N GLU A 110 -35.15 2.55 -8.28
CA GLU A 110 -34.70 1.47 -7.41
C GLU A 110 -33.19 1.50 -7.17
N ALA A 111 -32.38 1.55 -8.24
CA ALA A 111 -30.92 1.61 -8.11
C ALA A 111 -30.45 2.84 -7.31
N LEU A 112 -31.09 3.99 -7.55
CA LEU A 112 -30.81 5.25 -6.86
C LEU A 112 -31.08 5.14 -5.36
N LEU A 113 -32.25 4.63 -4.97
CA LEU A 113 -32.63 4.47 -3.57
C LEU A 113 -31.75 3.47 -2.83
N LEU A 114 -31.42 2.33 -3.44
CA LEU A 114 -30.58 1.30 -2.82
C LEU A 114 -29.14 1.79 -2.60
N ILE A 115 -28.54 2.46 -3.59
CA ILE A 115 -27.20 3.04 -3.45
C ILE A 115 -27.22 4.12 -2.36
N THR A 116 -28.25 4.97 -2.34
CA THR A 116 -28.39 6.01 -1.32
C THR A 116 -28.51 5.40 0.08
N ALA A 117 -29.36 4.39 0.25
CA ALA A 117 -29.51 3.68 1.50
C ALA A 117 -28.18 3.05 1.96
N LYS A 118 -27.42 2.45 1.03
CA LYS A 118 -26.13 1.84 1.34
C LYS A 118 -25.09 2.87 1.79
N LEU A 119 -25.00 4.00 1.10
CA LEU A 119 -24.06 5.07 1.43
C LEU A 119 -24.40 5.77 2.75
N LEU A 120 -25.67 5.89 3.10
CA LEU A 120 -26.12 6.46 4.38
C LEU A 120 -26.09 5.46 5.54
N GLY A 121 -25.85 4.17 5.27
CA GLY A 121 -26.03 3.11 6.27
C GLY A 121 -27.48 2.99 6.76
N PHE A 122 -28.45 3.33 5.90
CA PHE A 122 -29.87 3.34 6.21
C PHE A 122 -30.38 1.93 6.51
N LYS A 123 -31.23 1.81 7.54
CA LYS A 123 -31.85 0.56 7.94
C LYS A 123 -33.33 0.59 7.61
N PHE A 124 -33.73 -0.23 6.65
CA PHE A 124 -35.13 -0.41 6.28
C PHE A 124 -35.93 -1.00 7.45
N ALA A 125 -37.21 -0.63 7.53
CA ALA A 125 -38.14 -1.14 8.53
C ALA A 125 -38.41 -2.66 8.37
N SER A 126 -38.22 -3.19 7.16
CA SER A 126 -38.26 -4.63 6.91
C SER A 126 -37.05 -5.33 7.52
N THR A 127 -37.29 -6.24 8.46
CA THR A 127 -36.26 -6.91 9.26
C THR A 127 -35.32 -7.83 8.47
N ASN A 128 -35.70 -8.25 7.26
CA ASN A 128 -34.93 -9.16 6.39
C ASN A 128 -34.58 -8.53 5.03
N PHE A 129 -34.45 -7.20 4.95
CA PHE A 129 -34.08 -6.56 3.70
C PHE A 129 -32.60 -6.79 3.38
N ASP A 130 -32.32 -7.69 2.44
CA ASP A 130 -30.97 -7.95 1.92
C ASP A 130 -30.55 -6.85 0.93
N LEU A 131 -30.05 -5.73 1.48
CA LEU A 131 -29.59 -4.59 0.67
C LEU A 131 -28.39 -4.96 -0.21
N ASP A 132 -27.42 -5.69 0.34
CA ASP A 132 -26.16 -6.00 -0.34
C ASP A 132 -26.39 -6.99 -1.48
N GLY A 133 -27.14 -8.07 -1.25
CA GLY A 133 -27.49 -9.02 -2.32
C GLY A 133 -28.29 -8.38 -3.45
N ARG A 134 -29.10 -7.34 -3.16
CA ARG A 134 -29.83 -6.59 -4.20
C ARG A 134 -28.94 -5.67 -5.00
N ILE A 135 -28.01 -4.96 -4.36
CA ILE A 135 -27.01 -4.16 -5.09
C ILE A 135 -26.15 -5.07 -5.96
N ASP A 136 -25.70 -6.21 -5.45
CA ASP A 136 -24.93 -7.19 -6.22
C ASP A 136 -25.73 -7.74 -7.42
N LEU A 137 -27.03 -7.98 -7.25
CA LEU A 137 -27.92 -8.36 -8.35
C LEU A 137 -28.00 -7.28 -9.43
N ILE A 138 -28.12 -6.00 -9.05
CA ILE A 138 -28.19 -4.90 -10.02
C ILE A 138 -26.85 -4.72 -10.74
N LEU A 139 -25.73 -4.80 -10.02
CA LEU A 139 -24.38 -4.68 -10.59
C LEU A 139 -24.03 -5.85 -11.52
N SER A 140 -24.51 -7.06 -11.22
CA SER A 140 -24.31 -8.25 -12.06
C SER A 140 -25.24 -8.29 -13.28
N ASN A 141 -26.49 -7.87 -13.15
CA ASN A 141 -27.45 -7.80 -14.25
C ASN A 141 -27.14 -6.68 -15.25
N THR A 142 -26.34 -5.68 -14.88
CA THR A 142 -25.97 -4.59 -15.79
C THR A 142 -24.89 -5.07 -16.77
N THR A 143 -25.28 -5.87 -17.77
CA THR A 143 -24.49 -6.10 -18.98
C THR A 143 -24.76 -4.95 -19.94
N LEU A 144 -23.88 -3.93 -19.91
CA LEU A 144 -23.93 -2.71 -20.77
C LEU A 144 -24.13 -2.98 -22.29
N GLN A 145 -24.02 -4.23 -22.74
CA GLN A 145 -24.13 -4.69 -24.12
C GLN A 145 -25.37 -5.55 -24.43
N GLU A 146 -25.98 -6.24 -23.46
CA GLU A 146 -27.10 -7.16 -23.74
C GLU A 146 -28.46 -6.44 -23.65
N ASP A 147 -28.56 -5.38 -22.83
CA ASP A 147 -29.77 -4.56 -22.69
C ASP A 147 -29.97 -3.54 -23.84
N THR A 148 -28.94 -3.31 -24.65
CA THR A 148 -28.95 -2.30 -25.74
C THR A 148 -28.96 -2.94 -27.13
N ALA A 149 -29.61 -4.09 -27.29
CA ALA A 149 -29.69 -4.88 -28.53
C ALA A 149 -30.28 -4.12 -29.74
N GLY A 150 -29.54 -3.14 -30.27
CA GLY A 150 -29.88 -2.28 -31.40
C GLY A 150 -30.54 -0.93 -31.06
N ASP A 151 -31.08 -0.73 -29.85
CA ASP A 151 -31.89 0.44 -29.51
C ASP A 151 -31.13 1.55 -28.77
N PHE A 152 -31.50 2.81 -29.04
CA PHE A 152 -31.00 4.00 -28.32
C PHE A 152 -31.43 3.95 -26.85
N PRO A 153 -30.51 3.94 -25.86
CA PRO A 153 -30.90 3.87 -24.46
C PRO A 153 -31.57 5.17 -24.02
N SER A 154 -32.59 5.04 -23.18
CA SER A 154 -33.27 6.19 -22.59
C SER A 154 -32.36 6.96 -21.64
N LEU A 155 -32.70 8.23 -21.39
CA LEU A 155 -31.96 9.09 -20.44
C LEU A 155 -31.83 8.45 -19.06
N ASP A 156 -32.91 7.87 -18.54
CA ASP A 156 -32.93 7.23 -17.22
C ASP A 156 -32.10 5.96 -17.17
N LEU A 157 -32.10 5.16 -18.25
CA LEU A 157 -31.24 4.00 -18.35
C LEU A 157 -29.76 4.41 -18.34
N PHE A 158 -29.41 5.48 -19.06
CA PHE A 158 -28.03 5.97 -19.07
C PHE A 158 -27.63 6.59 -17.72
N ARG A 159 -28.53 7.31 -17.04
CA ARG A 159 -28.33 7.78 -15.66
C ARG A 159 -28.07 6.63 -14.70
N LYS A 160 -28.85 5.54 -14.80
CA LYS A 160 -28.64 4.29 -14.05
C LYS A 160 -27.23 3.74 -14.30
N PHE A 161 -26.78 3.67 -15.55
CA PHE A 161 -25.42 3.23 -15.88
C PHE A 161 -24.35 4.13 -15.24
N CYS A 162 -24.47 5.45 -15.34
CA CYS A 162 -23.52 6.38 -14.71
C CYS A 162 -23.45 6.20 -13.20
N LEU A 163 -24.61 6.07 -12.53
CA LEU A 163 -24.68 5.89 -11.08
C LEU A 163 -24.03 4.58 -10.62
N LEU A 164 -24.32 3.48 -11.31
CA LEU A 164 -23.76 2.16 -10.98
C LEU A 164 -22.24 2.13 -11.19
N VAL A 165 -21.77 2.68 -12.31
CA VAL A 165 -20.34 2.77 -12.61
C VAL A 165 -19.60 3.65 -11.59
N PHE A 166 -20.20 4.78 -11.21
CA PHE A 166 -19.66 5.64 -10.15
C PHE A 166 -19.59 4.91 -8.80
N TYR A 167 -20.65 4.20 -8.40
CA TYR A 167 -20.66 3.42 -7.18
C TYR A 167 -19.61 2.30 -7.20
N GLU A 168 -19.54 1.53 -8.28
CA GLU A 168 -18.60 0.41 -8.42
C GLU A 168 -17.15 0.90 -8.43
N PHE A 169 -16.82 1.99 -9.11
CA PHE A 169 -15.48 2.57 -9.12
C PHE A 169 -14.97 2.94 -7.71
N HIS A 170 -15.87 3.38 -6.83
CA HIS A 170 -15.51 3.84 -5.49
C HIS A 170 -15.66 2.77 -4.39
N GLN A 171 -16.56 1.80 -4.56
CA GLN A 171 -16.75 0.71 -3.59
C GLN A 171 -15.93 -0.54 -3.93
N PHE A 172 -15.68 -0.78 -5.22
CA PHE A 172 -14.95 -1.94 -5.73
C PHE A 172 -13.88 -1.50 -6.75
N PRO A 173 -12.93 -0.61 -6.34
CA PRO A 173 -11.91 -0.11 -7.26
C PRO A 173 -11.06 -1.26 -7.82
N GLY A 174 -10.85 -1.27 -9.12
CA GLY A 174 -10.07 -2.30 -9.80
C GLY A 174 -10.34 -2.35 -11.30
N GLN A 175 -9.76 -3.37 -11.96
CA GLN A 175 -9.81 -3.50 -13.41
C GLN A 175 -11.23 -3.58 -13.97
N GLN A 176 -12.16 -4.24 -13.27
CA GLN A 176 -13.56 -4.35 -13.71
C GLN A 176 -14.25 -2.97 -13.79
N ALA A 177 -14.10 -2.15 -12.74
CA ALA A 177 -14.65 -0.80 -12.72
C ALA A 177 -14.08 0.06 -13.86
N TRP A 178 -12.77 0.00 -14.12
CA TRP A 178 -12.15 0.73 -15.24
C TRP A 178 -12.67 0.27 -16.60
N VAL A 179 -12.85 -1.03 -16.80
CA VAL A 179 -13.44 -1.57 -18.04
C VAL A 179 -14.87 -1.07 -18.24
N ARG A 180 -15.68 -1.02 -17.17
CA ARG A 180 -17.05 -0.49 -17.25
C ARG A 180 -17.08 1.01 -17.56
N ILE A 181 -16.17 1.80 -16.99
CA ILE A 181 -15.98 3.21 -17.37
C ILE A 181 -15.63 3.32 -18.87
N GLY A 182 -14.75 2.47 -19.38
CA GLY A 182 -14.46 2.45 -20.82
C GLY A 182 -15.66 2.07 -21.69
N LYS A 183 -16.53 1.17 -21.22
CA LYS A 183 -17.77 0.82 -21.92
C LYS A 183 -18.76 1.98 -21.97
N ILE A 184 -18.96 2.70 -20.86
CA ILE A 184 -19.89 3.85 -20.84
C ILE A 184 -19.37 5.03 -21.67
N VAL A 185 -18.04 5.26 -21.72
CA VAL A 185 -17.44 6.26 -22.62
C VAL A 185 -17.70 5.89 -24.08
N ARG A 186 -17.50 4.63 -24.47
CA ARG A 186 -17.81 4.17 -25.84
C ARG A 186 -19.30 4.30 -26.17
N LEU A 187 -20.18 3.98 -25.23
CA LEU A 187 -21.62 4.14 -25.41
C LEU A 187 -22.00 5.62 -25.59
N ALA A 188 -21.42 6.52 -24.79
CA ALA A 188 -21.62 7.96 -24.91
C ALA A 188 -21.22 8.49 -26.29
N TYR A 189 -20.08 8.03 -26.83
CA TYR A 189 -19.65 8.38 -28.18
C TYR A 189 -20.55 7.81 -29.27
N TRP A 190 -21.02 6.57 -29.11
CA TRP A 190 -21.94 5.96 -30.07
C TRP A 190 -23.26 6.74 -30.15
N MET A 191 -23.75 7.24 -29.01
CA MET A 191 -24.93 8.10 -28.94
C MET A 191 -24.68 9.55 -29.39
N GLY A 192 -23.42 9.98 -29.54
CA GLY A 192 -23.04 11.34 -29.91
C GLY A 192 -23.16 12.37 -28.79
N LEU A 193 -23.06 11.94 -27.53
CA LEU A 193 -23.15 12.84 -26.36
C LEU A 193 -22.00 13.87 -26.30
N ASP A 194 -20.92 13.64 -27.02
CA ASP A 194 -19.79 14.55 -27.20
C ASP A 194 -20.12 15.78 -28.06
N ARG A 195 -21.23 15.76 -28.82
CA ARG A 195 -21.60 16.78 -29.81
C ARG A 195 -23.06 17.24 -29.73
N LEU A 196 -23.60 17.30 -28.53
CA LEU A 196 -25.02 17.59 -28.26
C LEU A 196 -25.49 18.96 -28.80
N ASP A 197 -24.60 19.94 -28.95
CA ASP A 197 -25.00 21.26 -29.47
C ASP A 197 -25.34 21.27 -30.96
N ILE A 198 -24.87 20.27 -31.72
CA ILE A 198 -25.13 20.16 -33.15
C ILE A 198 -25.94 18.91 -33.49
N ILE A 199 -26.07 17.95 -32.56
CA ILE A 199 -26.62 16.64 -32.85
C ILE A 199 -28.07 16.67 -33.34
N GLN A 200 -28.90 17.58 -32.82
CA GLN A 200 -30.29 17.72 -33.27
C GLN A 200 -30.41 18.08 -34.75
N SER A 201 -29.40 18.75 -35.31
CA SER A 201 -29.36 19.11 -36.74
C SER A 201 -28.77 18.02 -37.64
N VAL A 202 -28.04 17.06 -37.05
CA VAL A 202 -27.26 16.05 -37.77
C VAL A 202 -27.88 14.66 -37.69
N SER A 203 -28.63 14.36 -36.61
CA SER A 203 -29.17 13.03 -36.31
C SER A 203 -30.69 13.08 -36.18
N PRO A 204 -31.45 12.34 -37.02
CA PRO A 204 -32.91 12.27 -36.92
C PRO A 204 -33.42 11.76 -35.56
N GLU A 205 -32.66 10.92 -34.87
CA GLU A 205 -33.02 10.35 -33.57
C GLU A 205 -33.05 11.41 -32.46
N TRP A 206 -32.30 12.50 -32.63
CA TRP A 206 -32.19 13.58 -31.66
C TRP A 206 -33.09 14.77 -31.98
N SER A 207 -33.70 14.83 -33.17
CA SER A 207 -34.46 16.01 -33.63
C SER A 207 -35.68 16.32 -32.76
N ASN A 208 -36.25 15.31 -32.11
CA ASN A 208 -37.46 15.43 -31.30
C ASN A 208 -37.19 15.57 -29.79
N VAL A 209 -35.93 15.56 -29.37
CA VAL A 209 -35.54 15.68 -27.96
C VAL A 209 -35.75 17.13 -27.50
N SER A 210 -36.41 17.34 -26.37
CA SER A 210 -36.67 18.68 -25.84
C SER A 210 -35.38 19.38 -25.39
N ASP A 211 -35.37 20.71 -25.37
CA ASP A 211 -34.22 21.47 -24.86
C ASP A 211 -33.91 21.14 -23.39
N ALA A 212 -34.94 20.82 -22.58
CA ALA A 212 -34.78 20.42 -21.19
C ALA A 212 -34.08 19.05 -21.06
N ASP A 213 -34.47 18.09 -21.90
CA ASP A 213 -33.82 16.78 -21.95
C ASP A 213 -32.39 16.88 -22.49
N LEU A 214 -32.15 17.76 -23.47
CA LEU A 214 -30.79 18.04 -23.92
C LEU A 214 -29.89 18.55 -22.80
N GLN A 215 -30.36 19.48 -21.96
CA GLN A 215 -29.58 19.93 -20.80
C GLN A 215 -29.30 18.78 -19.83
N SER A 216 -30.26 17.87 -19.64
CA SER A 216 -30.04 16.66 -18.84
C SER A 216 -28.98 15.73 -19.46
N TRP A 217 -28.99 15.55 -20.77
CA TRP A 217 -27.96 14.79 -21.48
C TRP A 217 -26.57 15.43 -21.39
N LYS A 218 -26.48 16.77 -21.40
CA LYS A 218 -25.22 17.49 -21.19
C LYS A 218 -24.63 17.22 -19.81
N LEU A 219 -25.46 17.22 -18.77
CA LEU A 219 -25.02 16.87 -17.41
C LEU A 219 -24.47 15.44 -17.35
N VAL A 220 -25.18 14.49 -17.97
CA VAL A 220 -24.74 13.09 -18.07
C VAL A 220 -23.41 12.96 -18.82
N TRP A 221 -23.25 13.66 -19.94
CA TRP A 221 -21.99 13.70 -20.69
C TRP A 221 -20.82 14.15 -19.81
N TRP A 222 -20.99 15.24 -19.07
CA TRP A 222 -19.95 15.77 -18.20
C TRP A 222 -19.65 14.86 -16.98
N CYS A 223 -20.61 14.05 -16.53
CA CYS A 223 -20.36 12.98 -15.57
C CYS A 223 -19.45 11.89 -16.18
N VAL A 224 -19.73 11.46 -17.41
CA VAL A 224 -18.88 10.48 -18.13
C VAL A 224 -17.47 11.04 -18.32
N TYR A 225 -17.33 12.32 -18.69
CA TYR A 225 -16.04 12.98 -18.81
C TYR A 225 -15.24 12.97 -17.50
N ARG A 226 -15.91 13.22 -16.35
CA ARG A 226 -15.27 13.16 -15.03
C ARG A 226 -14.84 11.73 -14.67
N LEU A 227 -15.70 10.73 -14.89
CA LEU A 227 -15.38 9.31 -14.63
C LEU A 227 -14.18 8.84 -15.47
N ASP A 228 -14.15 9.16 -16.77
CA ASP A 228 -13.00 8.90 -17.65
C ASP A 228 -11.72 9.55 -17.10
N SER A 229 -11.83 10.78 -16.60
CA SER A 229 -10.68 11.53 -16.11
C SER A 229 -10.09 10.92 -14.84
N TYR A 230 -10.92 10.60 -13.84
CA TYR A 230 -10.44 10.04 -12.57
C TYR A 230 -9.90 8.62 -12.69
N ALA A 231 -10.58 7.77 -13.46
CA ALA A 231 -10.16 6.38 -13.65
C ALA A 231 -8.84 6.26 -14.42
N ASN A 232 -8.68 7.03 -15.50
CA ASN A 232 -7.47 6.95 -16.31
C ASN A 232 -6.27 7.65 -15.63
N LEU A 233 -6.50 8.73 -14.88
CA LEU A 233 -5.44 9.36 -14.09
C LEU A 233 -4.91 8.41 -13.01
N SER A 234 -5.79 7.70 -12.29
CA SER A 234 -5.39 6.78 -11.22
C SER A 234 -4.73 5.50 -11.72
N SER A 235 -5.19 4.97 -12.86
CA SER A 235 -4.60 3.76 -13.47
C SER A 235 -3.36 4.06 -14.32
N GLY A 236 -3.05 5.32 -14.61
CA GLY A 236 -1.98 5.72 -15.52
C GLY A 236 -2.22 5.28 -16.97
N THR A 237 -3.47 5.13 -17.37
CA THR A 237 -3.87 4.73 -18.73
C THR A 237 -4.31 5.93 -19.57
N PRO A 238 -4.28 5.85 -20.92
CA PRO A 238 -4.72 6.95 -21.76
C PRO A 238 -6.21 7.27 -21.56
N TYR A 239 -6.53 8.57 -21.50
CA TYR A 239 -7.92 9.04 -21.51
C TYR A 239 -8.63 8.61 -22.79
N GLN A 240 -9.85 8.08 -22.67
CA GLN A 240 -10.62 7.66 -23.84
C GLN A 240 -11.38 8.81 -24.48
N VAL A 241 -11.74 9.83 -23.68
CA VAL A 241 -12.31 11.05 -24.23
C VAL A 241 -11.21 11.95 -24.79
N ASP A 242 -11.34 12.41 -26.03
CA ASP A 242 -10.52 13.49 -26.60
C ASP A 242 -11.27 14.82 -26.48
N GLU A 243 -10.87 15.69 -25.54
CA GLU A 243 -11.53 16.99 -25.34
C GLU A 243 -11.42 17.91 -26.56
N ARG A 244 -10.47 17.68 -27.47
CA ARG A 244 -10.32 18.49 -28.69
C ARG A 244 -11.45 18.26 -29.66
N LEU A 245 -12.18 17.16 -29.54
CA LEU A 245 -13.29 16.79 -30.41
C LEU A 245 -14.66 17.08 -29.77
N VAL A 246 -14.69 17.52 -28.52
CA VAL A 246 -15.93 17.77 -27.78
C VAL A 246 -16.59 19.06 -28.27
N ASN A 247 -17.86 18.95 -28.65
CA ASN A 247 -18.72 20.03 -29.12
C ASN A 247 -20.03 20.12 -28.31
N THR A 248 -20.01 19.64 -27.07
CA THR A 248 -21.08 19.81 -26.09
C THR A 248 -20.78 21.01 -25.19
N SER A 249 -21.73 21.93 -25.03
CA SER A 249 -21.52 23.08 -24.15
C SER A 249 -21.41 22.69 -22.68
N LEU A 250 -20.67 23.49 -21.92
CA LEU A 250 -20.70 23.53 -20.45
C LEU A 250 -22.10 23.91 -19.95
N SER A 251 -22.35 23.65 -18.66
CA SER A 251 -23.64 23.96 -18.04
C SER A 251 -23.83 25.48 -18.00
N HIS A 252 -24.99 25.95 -18.47
CA HIS A 252 -25.35 27.37 -18.45
C HIS A 252 -26.78 27.49 -17.94
N GLN A 253 -26.93 27.64 -16.62
CA GLN A 253 -28.23 27.96 -16.03
C GLN A 253 -28.39 29.49 -15.98
N SER A 254 -28.85 30.08 -17.08
CA SER A 254 -29.37 31.45 -17.04
C SER A 254 -30.71 31.52 -17.77
N GLN A 255 -31.77 31.67 -16.98
CA GLN A 255 -33.05 32.16 -17.45
C GLN A 255 -32.95 33.68 -17.72
N PHE A 256 -32.29 34.13 -18.80
CA PHE A 256 -32.46 35.51 -19.27
C PHE A 256 -32.20 35.64 -20.80
N SER A 257 -33.31 35.81 -21.51
CA SER A 257 -33.52 36.72 -22.65
C SER A 257 -32.51 36.80 -23.81
N GLN A 258 -32.91 36.25 -24.96
CA GLN A 258 -32.85 36.87 -26.32
C GLN A 258 -31.54 37.53 -26.82
N GLY A 259 -30.39 37.25 -26.22
CA GLY A 259 -29.08 37.63 -26.75
C GLY A 259 -28.34 36.43 -27.33
N LEU A 260 -27.74 36.59 -28.52
CA LEU A 260 -26.79 35.66 -29.13
C LEU A 260 -25.52 35.54 -28.27
N ILE A 261 -25.57 34.82 -27.16
CA ILE A 261 -24.37 34.41 -26.43
C ILE A 261 -23.97 33.04 -26.98
N ALA A 262 -22.77 32.96 -27.54
CA ALA A 262 -22.24 31.70 -28.08
C ALA A 262 -22.15 30.64 -26.96
N PRO A 263 -22.44 29.36 -27.27
CA PRO A 263 -22.35 28.28 -26.29
C PRO A 263 -20.92 28.17 -25.74
N CYS A 264 -20.77 28.16 -24.41
CA CYS A 264 -19.48 27.98 -23.73
C CYS A 264 -19.02 26.53 -23.90
N ARG A 265 -17.99 26.28 -24.72
CA ARG A 265 -17.47 24.94 -25.02
C ARG A 265 -16.01 24.82 -24.59
N LEU A 266 -15.54 23.60 -24.40
CA LEU A 266 -14.09 23.37 -24.28
C LEU A 266 -13.41 23.77 -25.60
N PRO A 267 -12.30 24.51 -25.54
CA PRO A 267 -11.59 24.90 -26.75
C PRO A 267 -10.87 23.71 -27.38
N HIS A 268 -10.86 23.65 -28.71
CA HIS A 268 -10.08 22.66 -29.46
C HIS A 268 -8.58 22.74 -29.17
N ASP A 269 -8.09 23.96 -28.94
CA ASP A 269 -6.73 24.22 -28.49
C ASP A 269 -6.74 24.45 -26.96
N PRO A 270 -6.10 23.56 -26.17
CA PRO A 270 -6.07 23.69 -24.72
C PRO A 270 -5.45 25.01 -24.22
N ARG A 271 -4.65 25.70 -25.04
CA ARG A 271 -4.07 27.01 -24.71
C ARG A 271 -5.11 28.12 -24.56
N ASN A 272 -6.29 27.96 -25.16
CA ASN A 272 -7.39 28.91 -25.07
C ASN A 272 -8.33 28.63 -23.88
N LEU A 273 -8.00 27.65 -23.03
CA LEU A 273 -8.80 27.32 -21.84
C LEU A 273 -8.94 28.48 -20.83
N PRO A 274 -7.92 29.36 -20.62
CA PRO A 274 -8.07 30.54 -19.76
C PRO A 274 -9.16 31.51 -20.25
N ASP A 275 -9.36 31.63 -21.56
CA ASP A 275 -10.38 32.53 -22.14
C ASP A 275 -11.80 32.06 -21.76
N LEU A 276 -11.99 30.73 -21.63
CA LEU A 276 -13.27 30.14 -21.22
C LEU A 276 -13.69 30.60 -19.82
N LEU A 277 -12.74 30.79 -18.89
CA LEU A 277 -13.02 31.30 -17.55
C LEU A 277 -13.57 32.73 -17.54
N LEU A 278 -13.30 33.53 -18.57
CA LEU A 278 -13.88 34.87 -18.70
C LEU A 278 -15.38 34.79 -19.01
N PHE A 279 -15.80 33.82 -19.81
CA PHE A 279 -17.20 33.61 -20.18
C PHE A 279 -18.02 32.93 -19.08
N VAL A 280 -17.41 32.04 -18.31
CA VAL A 280 -18.10 31.25 -17.27
C VAL A 280 -18.52 32.11 -16.05
N LYS A 281 -17.95 33.30 -15.86
CA LYS A 281 -18.23 34.20 -14.70
C LYS A 281 -19.64 34.78 -14.65
N THR A 282 -20.46 34.61 -15.67
CA THR A 282 -21.78 35.26 -15.80
C THR A 282 -22.97 34.40 -15.38
N GLY A 283 -22.74 33.17 -14.89
CA GLY A 283 -23.80 32.23 -14.48
C GLY A 283 -24.17 32.26 -12.99
N SER A 284 -25.07 31.35 -12.57
CA SER A 284 -25.31 31.06 -11.15
C SER A 284 -24.03 30.56 -10.46
N GLU A 285 -23.95 30.72 -9.13
CA GLU A 285 -22.76 30.30 -8.36
C GLU A 285 -22.48 28.80 -8.50
N SER A 286 -23.53 27.97 -8.51
CA SER A 286 -23.44 26.53 -8.74
C SER A 286 -22.94 26.15 -10.14
N SER A 287 -23.48 26.80 -11.17
CA SER A 287 -23.04 26.62 -12.56
C SER A 287 -21.58 27.07 -12.74
N LEU A 288 -21.17 28.13 -12.05
CA LEU A 288 -19.78 28.59 -12.03
C LEU A 288 -18.85 27.54 -11.40
N LEU A 289 -19.20 26.99 -10.24
CA LEU A 289 -18.41 25.95 -9.56
C LEU A 289 -18.29 24.68 -10.39
N PHE A 290 -19.40 24.21 -10.97
CA PHE A 290 -19.43 23.06 -11.87
C PHE A 290 -18.52 23.25 -13.09
N ASN A 291 -18.59 24.42 -13.73
CA ASN A 291 -17.77 24.72 -14.90
C ASN A 291 -16.28 24.87 -14.55
N ILE A 292 -15.95 25.49 -13.41
CA ILE A 292 -14.56 25.56 -12.93
C ILE A 292 -14.02 24.17 -12.59
N HIS A 293 -14.85 23.27 -12.03
CA HIS A 293 -14.48 21.88 -11.80
C HIS A 293 -14.09 21.18 -13.10
N LEU A 294 -14.90 21.29 -14.16
CA LEU A 294 -14.58 20.71 -15.47
C LEU A 294 -13.30 21.30 -16.09
N ILE A 295 -13.07 22.61 -15.92
CA ILE A 295 -11.84 23.27 -16.36
C ILE A 295 -10.64 22.73 -15.58
N ALA A 296 -10.73 22.60 -14.26
CA ALA A 296 -9.66 22.05 -13.42
C ALA A 296 -9.34 20.58 -13.77
N VAL A 297 -10.36 19.76 -14.03
CA VAL A 297 -10.20 18.38 -14.56
C VAL A 297 -9.46 18.41 -15.89
N THR A 298 -9.81 19.32 -16.79
CA THR A 298 -9.17 19.45 -18.12
C THR A 298 -7.70 19.85 -18.00
N VAL A 299 -7.36 20.76 -17.09
CA VAL A 299 -5.96 21.10 -16.79
C VAL A 299 -5.20 19.89 -16.26
N LEU A 300 -5.78 19.16 -15.30
CA LEU A 300 -5.14 17.98 -14.71
C LEU A 300 -4.87 16.90 -15.78
N ARG A 301 -5.78 16.72 -16.74
CA ARG A 301 -5.60 15.79 -17.87
C ARG A 301 -4.40 16.16 -18.77
N GLN A 302 -4.09 17.44 -18.94
CA GLN A 302 -2.91 17.87 -19.72
C GLN A 302 -1.62 17.33 -19.09
N PHE A 303 -1.48 17.45 -17.77
CA PHE A 303 -0.35 16.91 -17.03
C PHE A 303 -0.35 15.36 -17.02
N GLY A 304 -1.51 14.73 -16.80
CA GLY A 304 -1.63 13.27 -16.86
C GLY A 304 -1.18 12.68 -18.20
N ARG A 305 -1.55 13.34 -19.32
CA ARG A 305 -1.08 12.95 -20.67
C ARG A 305 0.40 13.16 -20.86
N ALA A 306 0.92 14.33 -20.47
CA ALA A 306 2.35 14.60 -20.56
C ALA A 306 3.16 13.54 -19.80
N MET A 307 2.76 13.21 -18.57
CA MET A 307 3.40 12.15 -17.77
C MET A 307 3.30 10.77 -18.41
N SER A 308 2.23 10.47 -19.14
CA SER A 308 2.06 9.19 -19.86
C SER A 308 2.93 9.09 -21.12
N MET A 309 3.25 10.23 -21.76
CA MET A 309 4.09 10.28 -22.96
C MET A 309 5.60 10.19 -22.67
N ARG A 310 6.02 10.19 -21.40
CA ARG A 310 7.44 10.27 -20.99
C ARG A 310 8.38 9.24 -21.61
N TYR A 311 7.87 8.05 -21.90
CA TYR A 311 8.66 6.97 -22.52
C TYR A 311 8.44 6.83 -24.03
N LEU A 312 7.55 7.64 -24.61
CA LEU A 312 7.08 7.48 -25.99
C LEU A 312 7.57 8.58 -26.93
N VAL A 313 7.93 9.75 -26.40
CA VAL A 313 8.21 10.95 -27.18
C VAL A 313 9.59 11.50 -26.81
N PRO A 314 10.35 12.09 -27.77
CA PRO A 314 11.59 12.79 -27.47
C PRO A 314 11.41 13.85 -26.38
N HIS A 315 12.45 14.00 -25.56
CA HIS A 315 12.49 14.92 -24.43
C HIS A 315 12.02 16.35 -24.79
N GLU A 316 12.51 16.91 -25.89
CA GLU A 316 12.21 18.28 -26.33
C GLU A 316 10.71 18.55 -26.54
N ILE A 317 10.00 17.60 -27.19
CA ILE A 317 8.57 17.73 -27.48
C ILE A 317 7.75 17.63 -26.19
N LEU A 318 8.18 16.76 -25.28
CA LEU A 318 7.53 16.60 -23.99
C LEU A 318 7.72 17.83 -23.10
N THR A 319 8.95 18.37 -23.03
CA THR A 319 9.23 19.62 -22.31
C THR A 319 8.39 20.78 -22.85
N ALA A 320 8.26 20.91 -24.17
CA ALA A 320 7.39 21.92 -24.78
C ALA A 320 5.92 21.74 -24.37
N THR A 321 5.42 20.50 -24.36
CA THR A 321 4.05 20.19 -23.94
C THR A 321 3.80 20.51 -22.46
N LEU A 322 4.76 20.18 -21.59
CA LEU A 322 4.70 20.49 -20.15
C LEU A 322 4.72 22.01 -19.91
N LEU A 323 5.59 22.73 -20.61
CA LEU A 323 5.66 24.20 -20.51
C LEU A 323 4.34 24.86 -20.94
N ASP A 324 3.72 24.38 -22.02
CA ASP A 324 2.41 24.89 -22.44
C ASP A 324 1.30 24.56 -21.43
N ALA A 325 1.33 23.38 -20.82
CA ALA A 325 0.41 23.03 -19.73
C ALA A 325 0.62 23.91 -18.48
N GLU A 326 1.87 24.18 -18.09
CA GLU A 326 2.22 25.08 -16.98
C GLU A 326 1.79 26.54 -17.22
N ARG A 327 1.94 27.03 -18.46
CA ARG A 327 1.44 28.35 -18.86
C ARG A 327 -0.08 28.42 -18.74
N THR A 328 -0.78 27.40 -19.24
CA THR A 328 -2.24 27.29 -19.12
C THR A 328 -2.69 27.25 -17.66
N LEU A 329 -2.04 26.43 -16.81
CA LEU A 329 -2.31 26.36 -15.37
C LEU A 329 -2.09 27.71 -14.68
N SER A 330 -1.00 28.39 -14.98
CA SER A 330 -0.68 29.71 -14.41
C SER A 330 -1.72 30.76 -14.81
N ALA A 331 -2.09 30.81 -16.09
CA ALA A 331 -3.11 31.72 -16.60
C ALA A 331 -4.48 31.46 -15.95
N ILE A 332 -4.87 30.19 -15.81
CA ILE A 332 -6.11 29.78 -15.13
C ILE A 332 -6.12 30.24 -13.67
N ARG A 333 -5.05 29.98 -12.92
CA ARG A 333 -4.94 30.41 -11.51
C ARG A 333 -5.12 31.92 -11.34
N LEU A 334 -4.60 32.71 -12.28
CA LEU A 334 -4.74 34.18 -12.28
C LEU A 334 -6.12 34.64 -12.76
N ALA A 335 -6.78 33.87 -13.63
CA ALA A 335 -8.10 34.19 -14.17
C ALA A 335 -9.26 33.81 -13.23
N LEU A 336 -9.04 32.96 -12.23
CA LEU A 336 -10.04 32.55 -11.25
C LEU A 336 -10.65 33.76 -10.49
N PRO A 337 -11.87 33.61 -9.93
CA PRO A 337 -12.46 34.62 -9.06
C PRO A 337 -11.55 34.98 -7.88
N ARG A 338 -11.72 36.20 -7.34
CA ARG A 338 -10.95 36.65 -6.18
C ARG A 338 -11.16 35.69 -5.00
N ASN A 339 -10.09 35.40 -4.27
CA ASN A 339 -10.08 34.47 -3.13
C ASN A 339 -10.56 33.04 -3.44
N PHE A 340 -10.68 32.64 -4.71
CA PHE A 340 -11.14 31.29 -5.05
C PHE A 340 -10.22 30.19 -4.52
N LEU A 341 -8.90 30.42 -4.57
CA LEU A 341 -7.87 29.49 -4.09
C LEU A 341 -7.72 29.47 -2.56
N ASN A 342 -8.45 30.32 -1.81
CA ASN A 342 -8.36 30.34 -0.35
C ASN A 342 -9.02 29.08 0.25
N PRO A 343 -8.30 28.23 1.02
CA PRO A 343 -8.92 27.06 1.64
C PRO A 343 -10.07 27.40 2.60
N GLY A 344 -10.04 28.58 3.22
CA GLY A 344 -11.09 29.02 4.14
C GLY A 344 -12.42 29.35 3.45
N ARG A 345 -13.53 29.17 4.17
CA ARG A 345 -14.86 29.58 3.73
C ARG A 345 -14.97 31.11 3.65
N ASN A 346 -15.51 31.61 2.54
CA ASN A 346 -15.71 33.03 2.28
C ASN A 346 -16.97 33.56 3.00
N ALA A 347 -16.90 33.69 4.33
CA ALA A 347 -18.02 34.15 5.14
C ALA A 347 -18.55 35.55 4.73
N PHE A 348 -17.67 36.46 4.30
CA PHE A 348 -18.06 37.79 3.84
C PHE A 348 -18.85 37.79 2.52
N MET A 349 -18.71 36.75 1.70
CA MET A 349 -19.50 36.56 0.48
C MET A 349 -20.75 35.71 0.73
N ASN A 350 -21.05 35.37 1.99
CA ASN A 350 -22.11 34.47 2.39
C ASN A 350 -22.02 33.09 1.69
N GLU A 351 -20.79 32.60 1.45
CA GLU A 351 -20.57 31.28 0.84
C GLU A 351 -21.18 30.19 1.72
N SER A 352 -22.09 29.39 1.16
CA SER A 352 -22.69 28.25 1.85
C SER A 352 -21.62 27.19 2.14
N ASN A 353 -21.83 26.34 3.14
CA ASN A 353 -20.90 25.24 3.42
C ASN A 353 -20.81 24.27 2.24
N THR A 354 -21.93 24.01 1.55
CA THR A 354 -21.98 23.20 0.34
C THR A 354 -21.11 23.79 -0.78
N ASN A 355 -21.29 25.08 -1.07
CA ASN A 355 -20.49 25.77 -2.10
C ASN A 355 -19.00 25.82 -1.73
N HIS A 356 -18.69 25.98 -0.44
CA HIS A 356 -17.32 25.93 0.05
C HIS A 356 -16.67 24.58 -0.27
N HIS A 357 -17.31 23.46 0.04
CA HIS A 357 -16.77 22.12 -0.27
C HIS A 357 -16.71 21.87 -1.77
N ALA A 358 -17.74 22.27 -2.52
CA ALA A 358 -17.74 22.22 -3.99
C ALA A 358 -16.60 23.05 -4.60
N ARG A 359 -16.20 24.17 -3.98
CA ARG A 359 -15.03 24.98 -4.38
C ARG A 359 -13.70 24.34 -3.99
N LEU A 360 -13.61 23.64 -2.86
CA LEU A 360 -12.37 22.95 -2.47
C LEU A 360 -11.98 21.86 -3.49
N VAL A 361 -12.95 21.23 -4.16
CA VAL A 361 -12.73 20.23 -5.21
C VAL A 361 -11.81 20.74 -6.34
N PRO A 362 -12.14 21.80 -7.10
CA PRO A 362 -11.25 22.34 -8.12
C PRO A 362 -9.94 22.88 -7.55
N VAL A 363 -9.91 23.39 -6.31
CA VAL A 363 -8.66 23.82 -5.66
C VAL A 363 -7.71 22.64 -5.47
N LEU A 364 -8.19 21.49 -4.98
CA LEU A 364 -7.41 20.25 -4.86
C LEU A 364 -6.91 19.77 -6.22
N LEU A 365 -7.76 19.80 -7.26
CA LEU A 365 -7.36 19.39 -8.62
C LEU A 365 -6.27 20.29 -9.21
N LEU A 366 -6.33 21.60 -8.97
CA LEU A 366 -5.30 22.54 -9.40
C LEU A 366 -3.99 22.31 -8.64
N HIS A 367 -4.04 22.04 -7.32
CA HIS A 367 -2.85 21.66 -6.57
C HIS A 367 -2.27 20.32 -7.05
N MET A 368 -3.10 19.33 -7.37
CA MET A 368 -2.63 18.08 -7.98
C MET A 368 -1.94 18.33 -9.32
N ALA A 369 -2.47 19.23 -10.15
CA ALA A 369 -1.83 19.62 -11.41
C ALA A 369 -0.46 20.31 -11.16
N GLN A 370 -0.36 21.19 -10.16
CA GLN A 370 0.91 21.80 -9.75
C GLN A 370 1.92 20.76 -9.25
N LEU A 371 1.45 19.76 -8.49
CA LEU A 371 2.26 18.67 -7.97
C LEU A 371 2.82 17.83 -9.12
N LEU A 372 1.97 17.42 -10.07
CA LEU A 372 2.42 16.69 -11.27
C LEU A 372 3.41 17.50 -12.11
N ALA A 373 3.23 18.82 -12.22
CA ALA A 373 4.17 19.70 -12.92
C ALA A 373 5.55 19.76 -12.25
N ALA A 374 5.57 19.88 -10.91
CA ALA A 374 6.80 19.88 -10.13
C ALA A 374 7.52 18.51 -10.23
N LEU A 375 6.78 17.41 -10.13
CA LEU A 375 7.31 16.06 -10.29
C LEU A 375 7.86 15.80 -11.68
N ALA A 376 7.16 16.27 -12.73
CA ALA A 376 7.67 16.22 -14.09
C ALA A 376 9.00 16.97 -14.19
N SER A 377 9.08 18.17 -13.62
CA SER A 377 10.31 18.98 -13.61
C SER A 377 11.46 18.25 -12.90
N CYS A 378 11.22 17.64 -11.73
CA CYS A 378 12.22 16.83 -11.02
C CYS A 378 12.70 15.60 -11.81
N TYR A 379 11.87 15.05 -12.68
CA TYR A 379 12.25 13.90 -13.49
C TYR A 379 13.19 14.27 -14.65
N TYR A 380 13.08 15.49 -15.20
CA TYR A 380 13.83 15.92 -16.39
C TYR A 380 15.03 16.82 -16.08
N LEU A 381 14.98 17.58 -15.00
CA LEU A 381 16.06 18.48 -14.62
C LEU A 381 17.25 17.66 -14.08
N PRO A 382 18.49 17.98 -14.50
CA PRO A 382 19.67 17.40 -13.88
C PRO A 382 19.74 17.81 -12.41
N GLU A 383 20.35 16.97 -11.58
CA GLU A 383 20.61 17.29 -10.18
C GLU A 383 21.38 18.61 -10.07
N GLY A 384 20.84 19.54 -9.27
CA GLY A 384 21.33 20.91 -9.15
C GLY A 384 20.30 21.83 -8.51
N ASP A 385 20.52 23.15 -8.65
CA ASP A 385 19.67 24.16 -8.01
C ASP A 385 18.23 24.14 -8.54
N ASP A 386 18.05 24.02 -9.86
CA ASP A 386 16.72 23.99 -10.49
C ASP A 386 15.91 22.74 -10.11
N TRP A 387 16.59 21.59 -9.97
CA TRP A 387 15.97 20.36 -9.46
C TRP A 387 15.54 20.54 -8.00
N THR A 388 16.39 21.15 -7.18
CA THR A 388 16.11 21.42 -5.76
C THR A 388 14.90 22.35 -5.61
N LEU A 389 14.81 23.41 -6.43
CA LEU A 389 13.67 24.31 -6.44
C LEU A 389 12.38 23.59 -6.87
N SER A 390 12.47 22.67 -7.84
CA SER A 390 11.34 21.85 -8.26
C SER A 390 10.89 20.90 -7.15
N TRP A 391 11.83 20.29 -6.42
CA TRP A 391 11.53 19.44 -5.27
C TRP A 391 10.93 20.23 -4.10
N GLN A 392 11.40 21.46 -3.87
CA GLN A 392 10.76 22.37 -2.91
C GLN A 392 9.29 22.64 -3.27
N ARG A 393 8.99 22.85 -4.56
CA ARG A 393 7.61 23.01 -5.04
C ARG A 393 6.76 21.75 -4.81
N VAL A 394 7.34 20.55 -4.87
CA VAL A 394 6.65 19.29 -4.51
C VAL A 394 6.19 19.37 -3.06
N LEU A 395 7.12 19.64 -2.12
CA LEU A 395 6.79 19.75 -0.69
C LEU A 395 5.74 20.83 -0.42
N GLU A 396 5.96 22.04 -0.93
CA GLU A 396 5.03 23.18 -0.75
C GLU A 396 3.62 22.83 -1.25
N THR A 397 3.53 22.14 -2.40
CA THR A 397 2.24 21.74 -2.95
C THR A 397 1.57 20.66 -2.09
N CYS A 398 2.32 19.70 -1.54
CA CYS A 398 1.79 18.72 -0.59
C CYS A 398 1.26 19.39 0.69
N GLN A 399 1.97 20.39 1.22
CA GLN A 399 1.50 21.19 2.36
C GLN A 399 0.23 21.97 2.02
N ASN A 400 0.14 22.56 0.82
CA ASN A 400 -1.07 23.23 0.36
C ASN A 400 -2.27 22.28 0.26
N ILE A 401 -2.06 21.04 -0.22
CA ILE A 401 -3.11 20.01 -0.24
C ILE A 401 -3.56 19.67 1.19
N ALA A 402 -2.63 19.51 2.14
CA ALA A 402 -2.95 19.29 3.54
C ALA A 402 -3.70 20.49 4.17
N GLY A 403 -3.34 21.73 3.79
CA GLY A 403 -4.05 22.94 4.22
C GLY A 403 -5.50 23.03 3.69
N VAL A 404 -5.78 22.43 2.53
CA VAL A 404 -7.17 22.26 2.05
C VAL A 404 -7.89 21.18 2.85
N ALA A 405 -7.23 20.05 3.13
CA ALA A 405 -7.78 18.99 3.97
C ALA A 405 -8.12 19.47 5.39
N GLU A 406 -7.32 20.38 5.95
CA GLU A 406 -7.56 21.01 7.26
C GLU A 406 -8.92 21.71 7.36
N LYS A 407 -9.44 22.25 6.24
CA LYS A 407 -10.71 22.99 6.19
C LYS A 407 -11.91 22.11 5.83
N TRP A 408 -11.71 20.80 5.74
CA TRP A 408 -12.74 19.85 5.35
C TRP A 408 -13.69 19.51 6.50
N ASP A 409 -14.99 19.52 6.24
CA ASP A 409 -16.03 19.05 7.16
C ASP A 409 -16.55 17.68 6.72
N SER A 410 -16.56 16.72 7.65
CA SER A 410 -16.95 15.33 7.40
C SER A 410 -18.39 15.18 6.93
N ASN A 411 -19.26 16.15 7.21
CA ASN A 411 -20.66 16.15 6.78
C ASN A 411 -20.83 16.23 5.25
N TYR A 412 -19.80 16.69 4.52
CA TYR A 412 -19.83 16.89 3.06
C TYR A 412 -19.04 15.80 2.30
N THR A 413 -18.70 14.70 2.97
CA THR A 413 -17.96 13.58 2.34
C THR A 413 -18.75 12.84 1.27
N LEU A 414 -20.08 12.90 1.30
CA LEU A 414 -20.95 12.34 0.26
C LEU A 414 -21.22 13.31 -0.89
N THR A 415 -21.13 14.63 -0.66
CA THR A 415 -21.50 15.67 -1.65
C THR A 415 -20.44 15.89 -2.72
N VAL A 416 -19.26 15.27 -2.57
CA VAL A 416 -18.15 15.37 -3.52
C VAL A 416 -17.70 13.99 -3.98
N ASP A 417 -16.98 13.98 -5.09
CA ASP A 417 -16.40 12.77 -5.64
C ASP A 417 -15.29 12.20 -4.74
N PRO A 418 -15.41 10.96 -4.23
CA PRO A 418 -14.37 10.36 -3.39
C PRO A 418 -13.09 10.03 -4.17
N ALA A 419 -13.08 10.15 -5.52
CA ALA A 419 -11.85 10.13 -6.29
C ALA A 419 -10.82 11.19 -5.83
N LEU A 420 -11.25 12.25 -5.13
CA LEU A 420 -10.35 13.25 -4.53
C LEU A 420 -9.38 12.65 -3.52
N SER A 421 -9.72 11.52 -2.89
CA SER A 421 -8.83 10.79 -1.98
C SER A 421 -7.53 10.32 -2.66
N LEU A 422 -7.52 10.19 -3.99
CA LEU A 422 -6.31 9.89 -4.77
C LEU A 422 -5.27 11.02 -4.70
N ILE A 423 -5.73 12.27 -4.58
CA ILE A 423 -4.87 13.45 -4.42
C ILE A 423 -4.21 13.40 -3.04
N SER A 424 -4.99 13.12 -2.00
CA SER A 424 -4.49 12.99 -0.62
C SER A 424 -3.46 11.87 -0.51
N LEU A 425 -3.69 10.71 -1.15
CA LEU A 425 -2.69 9.63 -1.20
C LEU A 425 -1.41 10.08 -1.92
N THR A 426 -1.52 10.76 -3.06
CA THR A 426 -0.35 11.23 -3.80
C THR A 426 0.48 12.18 -2.93
N ALA A 427 -0.16 13.12 -2.23
CA ALA A 427 0.53 14.02 -1.31
C ALA A 427 1.18 13.28 -0.14
N LEU A 428 0.50 12.29 0.46
CA LEU A 428 1.06 11.45 1.53
C LEU A 428 2.34 10.74 1.10
N VAL A 429 2.36 10.14 -0.10
CA VAL A 429 3.55 9.45 -0.61
C VAL A 429 4.75 10.39 -0.67
N PHE A 430 4.59 11.61 -1.17
CA PHE A 430 5.71 12.56 -1.28
C PHE A 430 6.11 13.19 0.05
N LEU A 431 5.17 13.38 0.98
CA LEU A 431 5.48 13.79 2.35
C LEU A 431 6.31 12.72 3.08
N ASP A 432 5.93 11.45 2.98
CA ASP A 432 6.67 10.33 3.58
C ASP A 432 8.08 10.20 2.98
N ILE A 433 8.22 10.35 1.65
CA ILE A 433 9.53 10.41 1.00
C ILE A 433 10.34 11.58 1.56
N HIS A 434 9.78 12.78 1.63
CA HIS A 434 10.51 13.94 2.15
C HIS A 434 10.96 13.73 3.59
N LYS A 435 10.07 13.22 4.45
CA LYS A 435 10.35 12.88 5.85
C LYS A 435 11.49 11.88 5.99
N LYS A 436 11.48 10.79 5.22
CA LYS A 436 12.50 9.73 5.26
C LYS A 436 13.90 10.22 4.94
N TYR A 437 14.02 11.21 4.06
CA TYR A 437 15.30 11.76 3.60
C TYR A 437 15.66 13.12 4.22
N THR A 438 14.84 13.63 5.14
CA THR A 438 15.17 14.84 5.92
C THR A 438 16.18 14.49 7.02
N GLU A 439 17.25 15.28 7.16
CA GLU A 439 18.23 15.08 8.23
C GLU A 439 17.56 15.14 9.61
N SER A 440 17.97 14.26 10.53
CA SER A 440 17.41 14.14 11.88
C SER A 440 17.58 15.41 12.75
N THR A 441 18.35 16.38 12.28
CA THR A 441 18.61 17.67 12.94
C THR A 441 17.49 18.70 12.69
N ASN A 442 16.69 18.56 11.62
CA ASN A 442 15.61 19.50 11.29
C ASN A 442 14.26 19.07 11.88
N THR A 443 14.19 19.04 13.22
CA THR A 443 13.02 18.53 13.96
C THR A 443 11.74 19.30 13.68
N HIS A 444 11.82 20.62 13.45
CA HIS A 444 10.64 21.44 13.13
C HIS A 444 10.00 21.03 11.80
N LEU A 445 10.80 20.87 10.75
CA LEU A 445 10.29 20.46 9.44
C LEU A 445 9.68 19.06 9.49
N ILE A 446 10.31 18.13 10.21
CA ILE A 446 9.77 16.78 10.41
C ILE A 446 8.40 16.84 11.09
N SER A 447 8.25 17.62 12.17
CA SER A 447 6.97 17.78 12.86
C SER A 447 5.89 18.43 11.99
N GLU A 448 6.26 19.38 11.13
CA GLU A 448 5.32 20.00 10.18
C GLU A 448 4.84 19.00 9.12
N ILE A 449 5.74 18.16 8.61
CA ILE A 449 5.40 17.07 7.68
C ILE A 449 4.49 16.06 8.36
N GLU A 450 4.79 15.65 9.60
CA GLU A 450 3.95 14.75 10.39
C GLU A 450 2.54 15.30 10.62
N ASN A 451 2.42 16.61 10.86
CA ASN A 451 1.12 17.25 10.95
C ASN A 451 0.36 17.21 9.62
N CYS A 452 1.05 17.45 8.49
CA CYS A 452 0.44 17.33 7.16
C CYS A 452 -0.02 15.89 6.87
N GLU A 453 0.81 14.89 7.20
CA GLU A 453 0.46 13.47 7.09
C GLU A 453 -0.80 13.15 7.90
N LEU A 454 -0.86 13.62 9.15
CA LEU A 454 -2.02 13.42 10.03
C LEU A 454 -3.30 14.02 9.44
N LEU A 455 -3.26 15.26 8.95
CA LEU A 455 -4.44 15.92 8.37
C LEU A 455 -4.97 15.16 7.14
N LEU A 456 -4.08 14.71 6.26
CA LEU A 456 -4.47 13.94 5.07
C LEU A 456 -5.03 12.57 5.43
N LEU A 457 -4.44 11.88 6.42
CA LEU A 457 -4.95 10.60 6.91
C LEU A 457 -6.34 10.75 7.55
N LEU A 458 -6.54 11.76 8.39
CA LEU A 458 -7.84 12.05 9.01
C LEU A 458 -8.90 12.35 7.94
N GLN A 459 -8.57 13.08 6.89
CA GLN A 459 -9.49 13.30 5.78
C GLN A 459 -9.84 11.99 5.07
N LEU A 460 -8.84 11.13 4.78
CA LEU A 460 -9.10 9.82 4.19
C LEU A 460 -10.00 8.96 5.09
N GLU A 461 -9.78 8.98 6.41
CA GLU A 461 -10.60 8.26 7.38
C GLU A 461 -12.06 8.74 7.36
N GLN A 462 -12.29 10.04 7.27
CA GLN A 462 -13.65 10.60 7.14
C GLN A 462 -14.36 10.10 5.88
N PHE A 463 -13.68 10.09 4.72
CA PHE A 463 -14.26 9.53 3.49
C PHE A 463 -14.47 8.01 3.59
N SER A 464 -13.62 7.31 4.34
CA SER A 464 -13.66 5.85 4.53
C SER A 464 -14.90 5.37 5.28
N ALA A 465 -15.61 6.26 5.98
CA ALA A 465 -16.88 5.95 6.63
C ALA A 465 -17.96 5.52 5.64
N HIS A 466 -17.92 6.03 4.40
CA HIS A 466 -18.93 5.77 3.38
C HIS A 466 -18.36 5.02 2.16
N TRP A 467 -17.09 5.24 1.82
CA TRP A 467 -16.47 4.75 0.59
C TRP A 467 -15.32 3.78 0.85
N LYS A 468 -15.30 2.65 0.13
CA LYS A 468 -14.23 1.66 0.27
C LYS A 468 -12.88 2.11 -0.28
N LEU A 469 -12.87 2.90 -1.36
CA LEU A 469 -11.66 3.41 -2.00
C LEU A 469 -10.71 4.07 -0.97
N PRO A 470 -11.10 5.10 -0.20
CA PRO A 470 -10.25 5.68 0.85
C PRO A 470 -9.71 4.66 1.85
N SER A 471 -10.51 3.68 2.29
CA SER A 471 -10.03 2.63 3.21
C SER A 471 -8.88 1.82 2.60
N LEU A 472 -8.93 1.54 1.30
CA LEU A 472 -7.87 0.84 0.58
C LEU A 472 -6.62 1.71 0.40
N LEU A 473 -6.80 3.02 0.17
CA LEU A 473 -5.69 3.97 0.10
C LEU A 473 -4.96 4.10 1.44
N ILE A 474 -5.69 4.18 2.56
CA ILE A 474 -5.11 4.19 3.92
C ILE A 474 -4.27 2.93 4.12
N ARG A 475 -4.83 1.74 3.81
CA ARG A 475 -4.09 0.48 3.94
C ARG A 475 -2.84 0.44 3.06
N THR A 476 -2.91 1.02 1.86
CA THR A 476 -1.75 1.12 0.96
C THR A 476 -0.67 2.00 1.59
N ASN A 477 -1.05 3.14 2.16
CA ASN A 477 -0.11 4.01 2.89
C ASN A 477 0.48 3.32 4.12
N SER A 478 -0.33 2.62 4.92
CA SER A 478 0.14 1.79 6.04
C SER A 478 1.10 0.72 5.56
N ASN A 479 0.83 -0.01 4.47
CA ASN A 479 1.78 -0.97 3.93
C ASN A 479 3.09 -0.32 3.44
N MET A 480 3.04 0.94 2.96
CA MET A 480 4.21 1.71 2.52
C MET A 480 5.03 2.27 3.70
N SER A 481 4.41 2.51 4.86
CA SER A 481 5.05 2.97 6.10
C SER A 481 5.41 1.84 7.08
N GLU A 482 4.67 0.73 7.07
CA GLU A 482 4.84 -0.51 7.87
C GLU A 482 5.65 -1.58 7.13
N ASN A 483 6.33 -1.25 6.03
CA ASN A 483 7.16 -2.20 5.28
C ASN A 483 8.47 -2.59 6.00
N LYS A 484 8.52 -2.47 7.34
CA LYS A 484 9.67 -2.81 8.17
C LYS A 484 9.44 -4.15 8.86
N ILE A 485 10.43 -5.04 8.76
CA ILE A 485 10.46 -6.26 9.57
C ILE A 485 10.59 -5.85 11.04
N ILE A 486 9.78 -6.42 11.94
CA ILE A 486 10.04 -6.29 13.38
C ILE A 486 10.97 -7.44 13.78
N PHE A 487 12.16 -7.11 14.26
CA PHE A 487 13.15 -8.06 14.74
C PHE A 487 13.13 -8.13 16.27
N PHE A 488 12.74 -9.28 16.81
CA PHE A 488 12.71 -9.52 18.25
C PHE A 488 14.09 -10.02 18.73
N ASP A 489 14.74 -9.23 19.58
CA ASP A 489 16.09 -9.46 20.10
C ASP A 489 16.12 -9.36 21.64
N ILE A 490 17.19 -9.84 22.28
CA ILE A 490 17.34 -9.85 23.74
C ILE A 490 18.31 -8.72 24.14
N PRO A 491 17.91 -7.78 25.00
CA PRO A 491 18.77 -6.65 25.35
C PRO A 491 19.93 -7.07 26.24
N SER A 492 21.07 -6.38 26.12
CA SER A 492 22.10 -6.32 27.16
C SER A 492 21.70 -5.32 28.25
N ARG A 493 22.49 -5.25 29.32
CA ARG A 493 22.52 -4.06 30.20
C ARG A 493 22.75 -2.80 29.38
N SER A 494 22.23 -1.68 29.86
CA SER A 494 22.33 -0.38 29.19
C SER A 494 23.80 0.00 28.89
N PRO A 495 24.12 0.48 27.68
CA PRO A 495 23.24 0.65 26.52
C PRO A 495 22.83 -0.70 25.91
N GLN A 496 21.56 -0.81 25.47
CA GLN A 496 21.05 -2.04 24.85
C GLN A 496 21.73 -2.29 23.52
N VAL A 497 22.54 -3.35 23.46
CA VAL A 497 23.22 -3.81 22.25
C VAL A 497 22.95 -5.29 22.00
N CYS A 498 23.12 -5.70 20.74
CA CYS A 498 23.02 -7.11 20.35
C CYS A 498 24.19 -7.91 20.91
N TRP A 499 23.91 -8.95 21.67
CA TRP A 499 24.93 -9.79 22.29
C TRP A 499 24.78 -11.28 21.93
N SER A 500 23.56 -11.78 21.73
CA SER A 500 23.31 -13.22 21.55
C SER A 500 23.84 -13.71 20.21
N MET A 501 24.61 -14.79 20.23
CA MET A 501 25.15 -15.43 19.01
C MET A 501 24.07 -15.81 18.00
N ASN A 502 22.86 -16.15 18.45
CA ASN A 502 21.77 -16.54 17.55
C ASN A 502 21.06 -15.32 16.94
N THR A 503 20.94 -14.23 17.69
CA THR A 503 20.30 -13.00 17.20
C THR A 503 21.24 -12.25 16.25
N TRP A 504 22.55 -12.31 16.49
CA TRP A 504 23.58 -11.87 15.55
C TRP A 504 23.45 -12.49 14.15
N ARG A 505 23.13 -13.79 14.04
CA ARG A 505 22.91 -14.46 12.74
C ARG A 505 21.80 -13.79 11.93
N THR A 506 20.67 -13.51 12.59
CA THR A 506 19.51 -12.88 11.94
C THR A 506 19.78 -11.41 11.63
N ARG A 507 20.42 -10.69 12.56
CA ARG A 507 20.80 -9.29 12.37
C ARG A 507 21.73 -9.11 11.16
N MET A 508 22.77 -9.92 11.07
CA MET A 508 23.68 -9.91 9.92
C MET A 508 22.98 -10.31 8.63
N LEU A 509 22.10 -11.33 8.66
CA LEU A 509 21.30 -11.72 7.50
C LEU A 509 20.45 -10.57 6.97
N LEU A 510 19.69 -9.89 7.84
CA LEU A 510 18.86 -8.75 7.45
C LEU A 510 19.71 -7.60 6.91
N ASN A 511 20.83 -7.29 7.57
CA ASN A 511 21.77 -6.27 7.14
C ASN A 511 22.42 -6.61 5.77
N TYR A 512 22.78 -7.87 5.54
CA TYR A 512 23.39 -8.36 4.31
C TYR A 512 22.43 -8.28 3.12
N LYS A 513 21.17 -8.64 3.35
CA LYS A 513 20.09 -8.52 2.37
C LYS A 513 19.63 -7.08 2.12
N GLY A 514 20.11 -6.11 2.92
CA GLY A 514 19.69 -4.72 2.82
C GLY A 514 18.24 -4.47 3.25
N LEU A 515 17.69 -5.35 4.10
CA LEU A 515 16.31 -5.26 4.58
C LEU A 515 16.20 -4.27 5.73
N ASP A 516 15.20 -3.39 5.68
CA ASP A 516 14.90 -2.46 6.77
C ASP A 516 14.11 -3.16 7.88
N TYR A 517 14.54 -2.97 9.12
CA TYR A 517 13.91 -3.57 10.29
C TYR A 517 13.99 -2.68 11.51
N LYS A 518 13.01 -2.85 12.40
CA LYS A 518 13.00 -2.26 13.74
C LYS A 518 13.30 -3.35 14.75
N THR A 519 14.24 -3.10 15.66
CA THR A 519 14.46 -4.03 16.79
C THR A 519 13.43 -3.76 17.89
N GLU A 520 12.73 -4.80 18.32
CA GLU A 520 11.93 -4.84 19.54
C GLU A 520 12.67 -5.68 20.59
N TRP A 521 13.08 -5.05 21.68
CA TRP A 521 13.86 -5.70 22.73
C TRP A 521 12.93 -6.41 23.72
N LEU A 522 13.13 -7.72 23.90
CA LEU A 522 12.37 -8.56 24.83
C LEU A 522 13.29 -9.10 25.93
N GLU A 523 12.97 -8.80 27.19
CA GLU A 523 13.61 -9.45 28.33
C GLU A 523 13.18 -10.92 28.40
N TYR A 524 14.00 -11.80 29.00
CA TYR A 524 13.70 -13.24 29.03
C TYR A 524 12.29 -13.62 29.51
N PRO A 525 11.73 -13.00 30.56
CA PRO A 525 10.36 -13.29 31.01
C PRO A 525 9.27 -12.93 29.98
N GLU A 526 9.54 -11.93 29.13
CA GLU A 526 8.57 -11.34 28.19
C GLU A 526 8.47 -12.13 26.88
N ILE A 527 9.52 -12.90 26.52
CA ILE A 527 9.59 -13.65 25.24
C ILE A 527 8.37 -14.55 25.04
N LYS A 528 8.01 -15.34 26.06
CA LYS A 528 6.85 -16.25 25.99
C LYS A 528 5.54 -15.48 25.85
N GLU A 529 5.37 -14.43 26.64
CA GLU A 529 4.17 -13.59 26.61
C GLU A 529 3.97 -12.97 25.23
N ARG A 530 5.05 -12.41 24.66
CA ARG A 530 5.02 -11.73 23.37
C ARG A 530 4.82 -12.65 22.17
N LEU A 531 5.36 -13.88 22.19
CA LEU A 531 5.41 -14.76 21.01
C LEU A 531 4.35 -15.88 21.00
N SER A 532 3.84 -16.31 22.16
CA SER A 532 3.01 -17.51 22.26
C SER A 532 1.66 -17.45 21.53
N GLY A 533 1.15 -16.24 21.24
CA GLY A 533 -0.06 -16.05 20.42
C GLY A 533 0.18 -16.08 18.90
N HIS A 534 1.44 -16.11 18.46
CA HIS A 534 1.81 -15.90 17.05
C HIS A 534 2.61 -17.04 16.43
N VAL A 535 3.37 -17.78 17.23
CA VAL A 535 4.18 -18.93 16.76
C VAL A 535 3.92 -20.17 17.62
N SER A 536 4.12 -21.35 17.03
CA SER A 536 4.10 -22.61 17.78
C SER A 536 5.36 -22.74 18.65
N PRO A 537 5.26 -23.38 19.83
CA PRO A 537 6.42 -23.61 20.68
C PRO A 537 7.44 -24.53 20.00
N ASN A 538 8.73 -24.33 20.31
CA ASN A 538 9.79 -25.22 19.86
C ASN A 538 9.59 -26.65 20.40
N GLU A 539 9.85 -27.65 19.54
CA GLU A 539 9.73 -29.07 19.90
C GLU A 539 10.76 -29.51 20.96
N GLN A 540 11.91 -28.85 20.99
CA GLN A 540 13.03 -29.17 21.88
C GLN A 540 13.60 -27.89 22.50
N GLY A 541 14.04 -27.96 23.76
CA GLY A 541 14.61 -26.81 24.46
C GLY A 541 13.54 -25.84 24.98
N ALA A 542 13.87 -24.54 25.01
CA ALA A 542 12.94 -23.52 25.47
C ALA A 542 11.81 -23.31 24.43
N PRO A 543 10.52 -23.26 24.86
CA PRO A 543 9.40 -23.25 23.94
C PRO A 543 9.32 -21.97 23.09
N PHE A 544 9.73 -20.81 23.63
CA PHE A 544 9.73 -19.53 22.90
C PHE A 544 11.09 -18.86 23.09
N THR A 545 11.70 -18.40 22.00
CA THR A 545 13.10 -17.94 21.94
C THR A 545 13.27 -16.79 20.97
N CYS A 546 14.27 -15.94 21.20
CA CYS A 546 14.80 -15.04 20.17
C CYS A 546 16.03 -15.67 19.48
N PRO A 547 16.29 -15.40 18.19
CA PRO A 547 15.59 -14.42 17.36
C PRO A 547 14.20 -14.89 16.91
N ALA A 548 13.30 -13.92 16.78
CA ALA A 548 12.05 -14.04 16.04
C ALA A 548 11.89 -12.80 15.15
N ILE A 549 11.07 -12.89 14.11
CA ILE A 549 10.68 -11.75 13.27
C ILE A 549 9.18 -11.70 13.05
N GLN A 550 8.65 -10.51 12.86
CA GLN A 550 7.36 -10.27 12.21
C GLN A 550 7.63 -9.67 10.82
N LEU A 551 7.12 -10.30 9.78
CA LEU A 551 7.21 -9.80 8.41
C LEU A 551 6.14 -8.72 8.15
N PRO A 552 6.30 -7.88 7.12
CA PRO A 552 5.32 -6.84 6.77
C PRO A 552 3.92 -7.37 6.44
N ASP A 553 3.79 -8.65 6.04
CA ASP A 553 2.51 -9.32 5.82
C ASP A 553 1.81 -9.74 7.14
N GLY A 554 2.40 -9.44 8.29
CA GLY A 554 1.90 -9.77 9.62
C GLY A 554 2.28 -11.17 10.11
N SER A 555 2.95 -11.99 9.30
CA SER A 555 3.38 -13.33 9.71
C SER A 555 4.56 -13.29 10.68
N TYR A 556 4.59 -14.25 11.62
CA TYR A 556 5.65 -14.37 12.62
C TYR A 556 6.47 -15.63 12.38
N ILE A 557 7.78 -15.51 12.55
CA ILE A 557 8.73 -16.61 12.37
C ILE A 557 9.71 -16.60 13.54
N MET A 558 9.92 -17.75 14.15
CA MET A 558 10.83 -17.96 15.27
C MET A 558 11.80 -19.10 14.91
N ASP A 559 13.04 -19.03 15.41
CA ASP A 559 14.22 -19.86 15.05
C ASP A 559 15.05 -19.25 13.91
N SER A 560 16.34 -18.99 14.18
CA SER A 560 17.24 -18.30 13.25
C SER A 560 17.42 -19.02 11.91
N TYR A 561 17.32 -20.35 11.87
CA TYR A 561 17.44 -21.12 10.64
C TYR A 561 16.16 -21.04 9.81
N LYS A 562 14.99 -21.17 10.46
CA LYS A 562 13.71 -20.97 9.77
C LYS A 562 13.58 -19.56 9.21
N ILE A 563 14.05 -18.58 9.97
CA ILE A 563 14.13 -17.19 9.51
C ILE A 563 15.04 -17.09 8.29
N ALA A 564 16.22 -17.72 8.32
CA ALA A 564 17.13 -17.73 7.19
C ALA A 564 16.52 -18.35 5.93
N ASP A 565 15.87 -19.51 6.06
CA ASP A 565 15.19 -20.19 4.95
C ASP A 565 14.13 -19.29 4.31
N VAL A 566 13.25 -18.68 5.11
CA VAL A 566 12.17 -17.82 4.59
C VAL A 566 12.70 -16.51 4.00
N ILE A 567 13.72 -15.90 4.61
CA ILE A 567 14.32 -14.67 4.10
C ILE A 567 15.09 -14.93 2.80
N GLU A 568 15.83 -16.05 2.69
CA GLU A 568 16.50 -16.43 1.44
C GLU A 568 15.49 -16.71 0.32
N GLU A 569 14.38 -17.38 0.63
CA GLU A 569 13.32 -17.65 -0.35
C GLU A 569 12.63 -16.35 -0.82
N LYS A 570 12.30 -15.44 0.11
CA LYS A 570 11.58 -14.20 -0.19
C LYS A 570 12.49 -13.13 -0.82
N TYR A 571 13.78 -13.16 -0.50
CA TYR A 571 14.80 -12.21 -0.97
C TYR A 571 16.05 -12.97 -1.44
N PRO A 572 16.04 -13.55 -2.66
CA PRO A 572 17.10 -14.45 -3.11
C PRO A 572 18.46 -13.75 -3.31
N GLU A 573 18.48 -12.46 -3.63
CA GLU A 573 19.70 -11.70 -3.91
C GLU A 573 19.93 -10.59 -2.87
N PRO A 574 21.17 -10.39 -2.37
CA PRO A 574 22.36 -11.24 -2.56
C PRO A 574 22.22 -12.56 -1.78
N SER A 575 22.52 -13.71 -2.40
CA SER A 575 22.38 -15.02 -1.74
C SER A 575 23.34 -15.19 -0.55
N VAL A 576 22.87 -15.85 0.52
CA VAL A 576 23.76 -16.29 1.63
C VAL A 576 24.18 -17.75 1.48
N HIS A 577 23.93 -18.35 0.31
CA HIS A 577 24.36 -19.71 -0.04
C HIS A 577 23.98 -20.74 1.04
N LEU A 578 22.70 -20.76 1.42
CA LEU A 578 22.16 -21.74 2.38
C LEU A 578 22.44 -23.18 1.91
N ASN A 579 22.57 -24.10 2.88
CA ASN A 579 22.71 -25.54 2.63
C ASN A 579 23.97 -25.92 1.83
N ASN A 580 25.08 -25.24 2.06
CA ASN A 580 26.38 -25.64 1.52
C ASN A 580 27.11 -26.66 2.43
N PRO A 581 27.94 -27.57 1.89
CA PRO A 581 28.67 -28.56 2.70
C PRO A 581 29.64 -27.95 3.73
N MET A 582 30.10 -26.71 3.49
CA MET A 582 30.98 -26.00 4.43
C MET A 582 30.24 -25.65 5.73
N GLN A 583 28.95 -25.32 5.66
CA GLN A 583 28.11 -25.06 6.83
C GLN A 583 28.04 -26.27 7.76
N ASP A 584 27.83 -27.48 7.23
CA ASP A 584 27.76 -28.70 8.04
C ASP A 584 29.11 -29.02 8.71
N ARG A 585 30.21 -28.82 7.98
CA ARG A 585 31.57 -29.00 8.51
C ARG A 585 31.89 -28.00 9.62
N LEU A 586 31.57 -26.73 9.41
CA LEU A 586 31.69 -25.70 10.44
C LEU A 586 30.88 -26.08 11.67
N ARG A 587 29.61 -26.47 11.49
CA ARG A 587 28.72 -26.82 12.60
C ARG A 587 29.24 -27.99 13.42
N ALA A 588 29.81 -29.01 12.79
CA ALA A 588 30.37 -30.17 13.48
C ALA A 588 31.49 -29.79 14.48
N SER A 589 32.36 -28.85 14.13
CA SER A 589 33.42 -28.35 15.03
C SER A 589 32.87 -27.29 15.99
N MET A 590 32.03 -26.38 15.51
CA MET A 590 31.42 -25.30 16.29
C MET A 590 30.61 -25.82 17.48
N ILE A 591 29.81 -26.87 17.29
CA ILE A 591 28.99 -27.45 18.37
C ILE A 591 29.90 -27.96 19.51
N LYS A 592 30.97 -28.68 19.17
CA LYS A 592 31.91 -29.22 20.17
C LYS A 592 32.66 -28.10 20.89
N PHE A 593 33.11 -27.10 20.15
CA PHE A 593 33.70 -25.87 20.71
C PHE A 593 32.74 -25.23 21.72
N MET A 594 31.47 -25.00 21.34
CA MET A 594 30.50 -24.34 22.20
C MET A 594 30.15 -25.15 23.45
N ILE A 595 30.08 -26.49 23.37
CA ILE A 595 29.87 -27.37 24.54
C ILE A 595 30.95 -27.15 25.59
N GLU A 596 32.22 -27.16 25.18
CA GLU A 596 33.35 -26.99 26.11
C GLU A 596 33.37 -25.60 26.74
N MET A 597 32.85 -24.60 26.03
CA MET A 597 32.79 -23.21 26.49
C MET A 597 31.59 -22.89 27.40
N VAL A 598 30.58 -23.76 27.50
CA VAL A 598 29.40 -23.57 28.36
C VAL A 598 29.72 -23.11 29.80
N PRO A 599 30.65 -23.75 30.54
CA PRO A 599 30.96 -23.33 31.92
C PRO A 599 31.63 -21.96 32.01
N ILE A 600 32.11 -21.39 30.90
CA ILE A 600 32.63 -20.03 30.82
C ILE A 600 31.50 -19.05 30.51
N TYR A 601 30.84 -19.23 29.37
CA TYR A 601 29.98 -18.16 28.85
C TYR A 601 28.61 -18.10 29.54
N VAL A 602 28.05 -19.21 30.04
CA VAL A 602 26.71 -19.16 30.65
C VAL A 602 26.72 -18.39 31.98
N PRO A 603 27.66 -18.63 32.91
CA PRO A 603 27.82 -17.77 34.08
C PRO A 603 28.24 -16.34 33.71
N GLY A 604 29.09 -16.17 32.68
CA GLY A 604 29.50 -14.85 32.19
C GLY A 604 28.33 -14.00 31.68
N VAL A 605 27.38 -14.60 30.96
CA VAL A 605 26.15 -13.93 30.49
C VAL A 605 25.34 -13.38 31.66
N ALA A 606 25.14 -14.18 32.71
CA ALA A 606 24.44 -13.76 33.92
C ALA A 606 25.18 -12.63 34.66
N LYS A 607 26.51 -12.73 34.73
CA LYS A 607 27.36 -11.79 35.46
C LYS A 607 27.49 -10.44 34.75
N SER A 608 27.71 -10.45 33.43
CA SER A 608 28.23 -9.30 32.69
C SER A 608 27.27 -8.73 31.65
N ILE A 609 26.36 -9.54 31.07
CA ILE A 609 25.59 -9.14 29.89
C ILE A 609 24.14 -8.76 30.21
N ILE A 610 23.39 -9.62 30.91
CA ILE A 610 21.92 -9.45 31.01
C ILE A 610 21.50 -8.46 32.09
N GLY A 611 20.38 -7.77 31.86
CA GLY A 611 19.79 -6.79 32.77
C GLY A 611 19.13 -7.39 34.02
N GLU A 612 18.81 -6.52 34.99
CA GLU A 612 18.18 -6.90 36.26
C GLU A 612 16.82 -7.59 36.09
N LYS A 613 16.04 -7.21 35.07
CA LYS A 613 14.74 -7.84 34.77
C LYS A 613 14.87 -9.32 34.38
N SER A 614 16.00 -9.70 33.79
CA SER A 614 16.24 -11.04 33.26
C SER A 614 17.02 -11.94 34.22
N ILE A 615 17.75 -11.39 35.19
CA ILE A 615 18.70 -12.17 35.99
C ILE A 615 18.05 -13.27 36.83
N ASP A 616 16.94 -12.97 37.52
CA ASP A 616 16.26 -13.95 38.38
C ASP A 616 15.65 -15.08 37.57
N PHE A 617 15.03 -14.75 36.44
CA PHE A 617 14.51 -15.74 35.50
C PHE A 617 15.64 -16.63 34.96
N PHE A 618 16.77 -16.03 34.57
CA PHE A 618 17.92 -16.74 34.03
C PHE A 618 18.55 -17.66 35.06
N LEU A 619 18.83 -17.19 36.28
CA LEU A 619 19.40 -18.02 37.35
C LEU A 619 18.48 -19.18 37.73
N LYS A 620 17.16 -18.93 37.84
CA LYS A 620 16.17 -19.96 38.16
C LYS A 620 16.10 -21.05 37.09
N THR A 621 16.03 -20.66 35.81
CA THR A 621 15.97 -21.62 34.70
C THR A 621 17.29 -22.37 34.53
N ARG A 622 18.44 -21.71 34.77
CA ARG A 622 19.76 -22.37 34.71
C ARG A 622 20.01 -23.33 35.87
N LEU A 623 19.50 -23.05 37.07
CA LEU A 623 19.54 -23.99 38.19
C LEU A 623 18.83 -25.31 37.84
N GLN A 624 17.67 -25.24 37.17
CA GLN A 624 16.94 -26.43 36.71
C GLN A 624 17.72 -27.19 35.63
N ASP A 625 18.39 -26.45 34.74
CA ASP A 625 19.16 -26.99 33.62
C ASP A 625 20.46 -27.70 34.02
N VAL A 626 21.15 -27.23 35.07
CA VAL A 626 22.49 -27.72 35.46
C VAL A 626 22.49 -28.43 36.82
N GLY A 627 21.40 -28.35 37.58
CA GLY A 627 21.22 -29.06 38.85
C GLY A 627 21.99 -28.49 40.05
N MET A 628 22.67 -27.35 39.89
CA MET A 628 23.40 -26.64 40.95
C MET A 628 23.42 -25.12 40.69
N PRO A 629 23.74 -24.27 41.68
CA PRO A 629 23.86 -22.83 41.48
C PRO A 629 24.80 -22.48 40.30
N LEU A 630 24.36 -21.57 39.41
CA LEU A 630 25.05 -21.32 38.14
C LEU A 630 26.51 -20.89 38.31
N TYR A 631 26.82 -20.10 39.33
CA TYR A 631 28.20 -19.64 39.58
C TYR A 631 29.09 -20.78 40.12
N GLU A 632 28.56 -21.64 40.99
CA GLU A 632 29.27 -22.85 41.46
C GLU A 632 29.53 -23.82 40.30
N TYR A 633 28.56 -23.97 39.39
CA TYR A 633 28.74 -24.72 38.16
C TYR A 633 29.92 -24.18 37.33
N GLY A 634 30.01 -22.86 37.18
CA GLY A 634 31.10 -22.18 36.49
C GLY A 634 32.46 -22.46 37.14
N GLU A 635 32.59 -22.22 38.45
CA GLU A 635 33.85 -22.45 39.18
C GLU A 635 34.35 -23.89 39.08
N LYS A 636 33.44 -24.87 39.14
CA LYS A 636 33.79 -26.29 39.11
C LYS A 636 34.20 -26.80 37.73
N HIS A 637 33.63 -26.26 36.65
CA HIS A 637 33.78 -26.83 35.29
C HIS A 637 34.54 -25.92 34.31
N SER A 638 34.76 -24.65 34.65
CA SER A 638 35.55 -23.71 33.83
C SER A 638 37.04 -24.04 33.73
N PRO A 639 37.73 -24.60 34.74
CA PRO A 639 39.15 -24.90 34.61
C PRO A 639 39.43 -25.85 33.43
N GLY A 640 40.37 -25.45 32.56
CA GLY A 640 40.74 -26.19 31.35
C GLY A 640 39.70 -26.18 30.23
N ALA A 641 38.63 -25.38 30.31
CA ALA A 641 37.60 -25.31 29.25
C ALA A 641 38.19 -24.87 27.91
N PHE A 642 39.05 -23.84 27.91
CA PHE A 642 39.73 -23.37 26.71
C PHE A 642 40.65 -24.42 26.09
N ASP A 643 41.40 -25.18 26.91
CA ASP A 643 42.26 -26.27 26.45
C ASP A 643 41.44 -27.41 25.80
N ARG A 644 40.26 -27.72 26.36
CA ARG A 644 39.34 -28.71 25.78
C ARG A 644 38.69 -28.22 24.49
N ALA A 645 38.45 -26.90 24.37
CA ALA A 645 37.88 -26.28 23.18
C ALA A 645 38.91 -26.09 22.05
N GLU A 646 40.22 -26.05 22.37
CA GLU A 646 41.32 -25.75 21.45
C GLU A 646 41.32 -26.61 20.17
N PRO A 647 41.15 -27.96 20.21
CA PRO A 647 41.15 -28.77 18.99
C PRO A 647 40.07 -28.33 18.00
N PHE A 648 38.88 -27.99 18.50
CA PHE A 648 37.75 -27.57 17.67
C PHE A 648 37.92 -26.14 17.15
N ALA A 649 38.51 -25.25 17.95
CA ALA A 649 38.88 -23.91 17.49
C ALA A 649 39.87 -23.97 16.32
N ARG A 650 40.90 -24.82 16.43
CA ARG A 650 41.89 -25.05 15.36
C ARG A 650 41.27 -25.69 14.11
N GLU A 651 40.31 -26.59 14.27
CA GLU A 651 39.54 -27.14 13.13
C GLU A 651 38.82 -26.02 12.37
N ILE A 652 38.16 -25.08 13.08
CA ILE A 652 37.47 -23.95 12.46
C ILE A 652 38.47 -23.01 11.77
N THR A 653 39.63 -22.77 12.37
CA THR A 653 40.72 -22.01 11.73
C THR A 653 41.22 -22.69 10.46
N ALA A 654 41.30 -24.02 10.44
CA ALA A 654 41.66 -24.77 9.25
C ALA A 654 40.60 -24.56 8.15
N LEU A 655 39.30 -24.63 8.47
CA LEU A 655 38.21 -24.36 7.52
C LEU A 655 38.31 -22.95 6.92
N LEU A 656 38.57 -21.92 7.72
CA LEU A 656 38.76 -20.54 7.24
C LEU A 656 39.98 -20.38 6.31
N LYS A 657 40.98 -21.26 6.43
CA LYS A 657 42.20 -21.25 5.60
C LYS A 657 42.09 -22.11 4.35
N GLU A 658 41.03 -22.91 4.17
CA GLU A 658 40.89 -23.82 3.02
C GLU A 658 40.77 -23.06 1.70
N ASN A 659 40.08 -21.91 1.70
CA ASN A 659 39.97 -21.06 0.53
C ASN A 659 40.78 -19.77 0.73
N THR A 660 41.77 -19.55 -0.12
CA THR A 660 42.66 -18.39 -0.05
C THR A 660 42.19 -17.19 -0.85
N SER A 661 41.04 -17.27 -1.56
CA SER A 661 40.55 -16.16 -2.40
C SER A 661 40.03 -14.96 -1.60
N GLY A 662 39.63 -15.17 -0.34
CA GLY A 662 39.12 -14.12 0.53
C GLY A 662 39.03 -14.57 2.00
N PRO A 663 38.52 -13.72 2.89
CA PRO A 663 38.55 -13.96 4.33
C PRO A 663 37.41 -14.85 4.85
N PHE A 664 36.44 -15.23 4.01
CA PHE A 664 35.24 -15.98 4.38
C PHE A 664 35.43 -17.49 4.19
N LEU A 665 34.52 -18.30 4.73
CA LEU A 665 34.54 -19.76 4.63
C LEU A 665 34.40 -20.27 3.19
N LEU A 666 33.74 -19.50 2.32
CA LEU A 666 33.70 -19.77 0.88
C LEU A 666 34.70 -18.89 0.09
N GLY A 667 35.68 -18.29 0.76
CA GLY A 667 36.70 -17.42 0.18
C GLY A 667 36.25 -15.96 0.09
N ASP A 668 35.98 -15.49 -1.12
CA ASP A 668 35.53 -14.12 -1.42
C ASP A 668 34.00 -13.97 -1.38
N VAL A 669 33.28 -15.07 -1.20
CA VAL A 669 31.82 -15.12 -1.12
C VAL A 669 31.36 -15.25 0.33
N VAL A 670 30.47 -14.34 0.76
CA VAL A 670 29.82 -14.41 2.08
C VAL A 670 28.73 -15.48 2.07
N SER A 671 28.66 -16.27 3.13
CA SER A 671 27.67 -17.31 3.32
C SER A 671 27.04 -17.26 4.71
N TYR A 672 25.93 -17.98 4.90
CA TYR A 672 25.29 -18.09 6.22
C TYR A 672 26.20 -18.77 7.25
N ALA A 673 27.14 -19.61 6.82
CA ALA A 673 28.16 -20.19 7.69
C ALA A 673 29.06 -19.11 8.33
N ASP A 674 29.35 -18.04 7.59
CA ASP A 674 30.11 -16.90 8.10
C ASP A 674 29.31 -16.18 9.20
N PHE A 675 28.01 -15.98 9.02
CA PHE A 675 27.17 -15.37 10.05
C PHE A 675 27.07 -16.22 11.33
N ILE A 676 27.08 -17.55 11.21
CA ILE A 676 27.11 -18.46 12.36
C ILE A 676 28.39 -18.24 13.18
N TRP A 677 29.55 -18.26 12.53
CA TRP A 677 30.82 -18.14 13.23
C TRP A 677 31.10 -16.72 13.74
N ALA A 678 30.79 -15.70 12.94
CA ALA A 678 30.91 -14.31 13.34
C ALA A 678 30.03 -13.98 14.55
N GLY A 679 28.80 -14.50 14.59
CA GLY A 679 27.91 -14.32 15.75
C GLY A 679 28.49 -14.88 17.05
N ILE A 680 29.29 -15.95 16.98
CA ILE A 680 29.98 -16.52 18.14
C ILE A 680 31.15 -15.63 18.57
N LEU A 681 31.99 -15.19 17.63
CA LEU A 681 33.12 -14.31 17.96
C LEU A 681 32.65 -12.97 18.55
N LEU A 682 31.61 -12.35 17.96
CA LEU A 682 30.99 -11.12 18.47
C LEU A 682 30.36 -11.34 19.85
N PHE A 683 29.74 -12.49 20.09
CA PHE A 683 29.21 -12.85 21.41
C PHE A 683 30.33 -12.90 22.47
N PHE A 684 31.48 -13.52 22.17
CA PHE A 684 32.62 -13.54 23.09
C PHE A 684 33.23 -12.14 23.29
N GLN A 685 33.23 -11.30 22.25
CA GLN A 685 33.62 -9.89 22.37
C GLN A 685 32.70 -9.10 23.31
N CYS A 686 31.39 -9.37 23.28
CA CYS A 686 30.42 -8.80 24.23
C CYS A 686 30.55 -9.37 25.65
N LEU A 687 31.03 -10.61 25.79
CA LEU A 687 31.20 -11.29 27.08
C LEU A 687 32.32 -10.67 27.90
N GLY A 688 33.43 -10.33 27.24
CA GLY A 688 34.57 -9.65 27.85
C GLY A 688 35.82 -9.72 26.97
N GLU A 689 36.69 -8.73 27.14
CA GLU A 689 37.93 -8.60 26.34
C GLU A 689 38.88 -9.79 26.57
N GLU A 690 38.96 -10.28 27.81
CA GLU A 690 39.84 -11.39 28.17
C GLU A 690 39.32 -12.73 27.63
N GLU A 691 38.01 -12.97 27.72
CA GLU A 691 37.38 -14.15 27.12
C GLU A 691 37.57 -14.17 25.60
N TYR A 692 37.40 -13.02 24.94
CA TYR A 692 37.61 -12.91 23.49
C TYR A 692 39.08 -13.15 23.09
N LYS A 693 40.04 -12.55 23.81
CA LYS A 693 41.48 -12.80 23.59
C LYS A 693 41.83 -14.26 23.76
N GLU A 694 41.27 -14.92 24.76
CA GLU A 694 41.55 -16.33 25.02
C GLU A 694 40.94 -17.24 23.95
N VAL A 695 39.73 -16.93 23.47
CA VAL A 695 39.14 -17.60 22.29
C VAL A 695 40.07 -17.44 21.09
N LEU A 696 40.55 -16.24 20.79
CA LEU A 696 41.50 -16.03 19.69
C LEU A 696 42.82 -16.79 19.90
N ARG A 697 43.33 -16.88 21.14
CA ARG A 697 44.56 -17.62 21.44
C ARG A 697 44.43 -19.10 21.08
N ILE A 698 43.33 -19.74 21.46
CA ILE A 698 43.13 -21.18 21.24
C ILE A 698 42.79 -21.54 19.79
N THR A 699 42.47 -20.57 18.94
CA THR A 699 42.34 -20.81 17.49
C THR A 699 43.69 -21.19 16.84
N GLY A 700 44.80 -20.82 17.48
CA GLY A 700 46.16 -21.03 16.95
C GLY A 700 46.58 -20.03 15.87
N ASP A 701 45.66 -19.20 15.36
CA ASP A 701 45.93 -18.09 14.45
C ASP A 701 44.81 -17.04 14.54
N GLY A 702 44.86 -16.21 15.59
CA GLY A 702 43.83 -15.20 15.85
C GLY A 702 43.70 -14.14 14.75
N ASP A 703 44.77 -13.86 14.00
CA ASP A 703 44.76 -12.86 12.93
C ASP A 703 43.80 -13.23 11.79
N VAL A 704 43.62 -14.54 11.52
CA VAL A 704 42.65 -15.01 10.53
C VAL A 704 41.22 -14.68 10.95
N HIS A 705 40.91 -14.84 12.23
CA HIS A 705 39.58 -14.56 12.77
C HIS A 705 39.30 -13.06 12.86
N ILE A 706 40.32 -12.25 13.14
CA ILE A 706 40.22 -10.78 13.11
C ILE A 706 39.95 -10.30 11.68
N LYS A 707 40.72 -10.77 10.69
CA LYS A 707 40.52 -10.44 9.27
C LYS A 707 39.13 -10.87 8.78
N PHE A 708 38.67 -12.05 9.20
CA PHE A 708 37.34 -12.56 8.93
C PHE A 708 36.25 -11.62 9.45
N LEU A 709 36.32 -11.20 10.72
CA LEU A 709 35.36 -10.24 11.29
C LEU A 709 35.44 -8.86 10.64
N ASP A 710 36.64 -8.39 10.32
CA ASP A 710 36.84 -7.12 9.63
C ASP A 710 36.16 -7.11 8.26
N GLY A 711 36.16 -8.25 7.56
CA GLY A 711 35.43 -8.43 6.30
C GLY A 711 33.90 -8.34 6.44
N LEU A 712 33.35 -8.62 7.63
CA LEU A 712 31.91 -8.55 7.92
C LEU A 712 31.46 -7.22 8.53
N ARG A 713 32.38 -6.27 8.80
CA ARG A 713 32.07 -4.93 9.35
C ARG A 713 30.88 -4.20 8.70
N PRO A 714 30.68 -4.25 7.36
CA PRO A 714 29.53 -3.58 6.73
C PRO A 714 28.17 -4.02 7.27
N TRP A 715 28.08 -5.24 7.82
CA TRP A 715 26.83 -5.84 8.32
C TRP A 715 26.82 -6.03 9.83
N THR A 716 27.94 -5.79 10.51
CA THR A 716 28.02 -5.83 11.98
C THR A 716 27.95 -4.44 12.62
N GLY A 717 28.21 -3.35 11.89
CA GLY A 717 28.14 -1.97 12.43
C GLY A 717 26.81 -1.22 12.22
N LYS A 718 25.84 -1.82 11.51
CA LYS A 718 24.51 -1.22 11.29
C LYS A 718 23.55 -1.63 12.39
N ASN A 719 22.83 -0.65 12.96
CA ASN A 719 21.80 -0.85 13.99
C ASN A 719 22.29 -1.59 15.24
N THR A 720 23.56 -1.38 15.63
CA THR A 720 24.20 -1.91 16.85
C THR A 720 24.13 -0.99 18.05
#